data_AF-A0A316QRV1-F1
#
_entry.id   AF-A0A316QRV1-F1
#
_cell.length_a   1.000
_cell.length_b   1.000
_cell.length_c   1.000
_cell.angle_alpha   90.00
_cell.angle_beta   90.00
_cell.angle_gamma   90.00
#
_symmetry.space_group_name_H-M   'P 1'
#
loop_
_entity.id
_entity.type
_entity.pdbx_description
1 polymer ?
#
loop_
_entity_poly.entity_id
_entity_poly.type
_entity_poly.pdbx_seq_one_letter_code
_entity_poly.pdbx_strand_id
1 'polypeptide(L)'
;MYSTVISAKRRKIKMKFSGYYRDGAIVQRNAPVTVRGYAAASAAVKCVLSGGNIRAEKRTETDGKGRFEVVFDAVSDVESAFVLSAEAGGEKISARIRFGDVYLTLGQSNVSYSLSSTEDCGEWVRRAAEAEISVLDLPELPYFSTEEVTRPALPLEDFCREYSWTSGKEEKIAGISALTVQTAALVSERKKLPVGAVHASMGGLSIEAYLKHETAEADKELVGFLKKVGRYNPVETYNTAGLRNFTQLSGVWNEKIAPLKGISFAGIVWYLGESSAFDFEFARFYLRELKMLLGQLRTWFGNIPFAAVHIAPEYYPYGDRYGYLYICEALTRLQETEENVFTVPVYDIDPRWLKTDGELYYHPIHPVNKAPVAKRIADIFGGGRRRYPRISKVEYLEGKAVCTVSDAGASGVSDGLKKGKILGFTLAGKDGKYYPARAAAVASDRVEAVSPDVKEPCMLTYAFMQYQDFCNGRATDGAPLLPFRSVYESVTKGYYFPPAYTTDGALRVYENCFGWQAGTCRLVPVWRSGGIYGADNAEIGAEITEEGKAVVCTAEPTAESFFLFGISPALCLSGHKHHLADYKYLNFRLKSDKEARFLGVVARSADGEVFRFDLMNGEAKEYDSLPLGCEFEDFSVCLETGVRGDLAALEFSEEQRKNFVQAEFLFRAKGPVKVWLRAVTLSDLNRSRRRETAAERVEACGDTQLPEAGS
;
A
#
# COMPACT_ATOMS: atom_id res chain seq x y z
N MET A 1 -5.73 -9.63 74.90
CA MET A 1 -6.96 -8.97 74.38
C MET A 1 -6.53 -7.58 73.94
N TYR A 2 -6.45 -7.24 72.66
CA TYR A 2 -7.57 -7.14 71.71
C TYR A 2 -7.13 -7.58 70.31
N SER A 3 -7.86 -8.52 69.70
CA SER A 3 -7.79 -8.82 68.27
C SER A 3 -8.75 -7.89 67.53
N THR A 4 -8.24 -7.04 66.65
CA THR A 4 -9.08 -6.33 65.68
C THR A 4 -9.15 -7.16 64.41
N VAL A 5 -10.17 -8.02 64.33
CA VAL A 5 -10.56 -8.70 63.10
C VAL A 5 -11.12 -7.63 62.16
N ILE A 6 -10.31 -7.16 61.21
CA ILE A 6 -10.82 -6.41 60.07
C ILE A 6 -11.58 -7.41 59.19
N SER A 7 -12.89 -7.49 59.40
CA SER A 7 -13.81 -8.11 58.45
C SER A 7 -13.68 -7.36 57.12
N ALA A 8 -12.90 -7.92 56.18
CA ALA A 8 -12.94 -7.54 54.79
C ALA A 8 -14.39 -7.71 54.30
N LYS A 9 -15.13 -6.60 54.14
CA LYS A 9 -16.40 -6.61 53.42
C LYS A 9 -16.11 -7.14 52.02
N ARG A 10 -16.43 -8.42 51.78
CA ARG A 10 -16.35 -9.05 50.45
C ARG A 10 -17.16 -8.17 49.50
N ARG A 11 -16.48 -7.48 48.58
CA ARG A 11 -17.12 -6.70 47.52
C ARG A 11 -18.05 -7.67 46.78
N LYS A 12 -19.36 -7.43 46.79
CA LYS A 12 -20.32 -8.32 46.15
C LYS A 12 -20.05 -8.29 44.64
N ILE A 13 -19.56 -9.40 44.08
CA ILE A 13 -19.32 -9.54 42.64
C ILE A 13 -20.70 -9.61 41.99
N LYS A 14 -21.05 -8.59 41.20
CA LYS A 14 -22.29 -8.58 40.41
C LYS A 14 -22.19 -9.64 39.33
N MET A 15 -23.23 -10.48 39.20
CA MET A 15 -23.26 -11.49 38.16
C MET A 15 -23.26 -10.84 36.77
N LYS A 16 -22.34 -11.25 35.88
CA LYS A 16 -22.26 -10.81 34.48
C LYS A 16 -21.56 -11.84 33.61
N PHE A 17 -21.85 -11.85 32.31
CA PHE A 17 -20.97 -12.52 31.33
C PHE A 17 -19.71 -11.68 31.08
N SER A 18 -18.69 -12.29 30.47
CA SER A 18 -17.60 -11.51 29.86
C SER A 18 -18.18 -10.55 28.80
N GLY A 19 -17.52 -9.42 28.58
CA GLY A 19 -18.07 -8.32 27.79
C GLY A 19 -18.37 -8.66 26.32
N TYR A 20 -17.84 -9.79 25.82
CA TYR A 20 -18.19 -10.33 24.49
C TYR A 20 -19.64 -10.83 24.42
N TYR A 21 -20.15 -11.51 25.45
CA TYR A 21 -21.48 -12.13 25.45
C TYR A 21 -22.55 -11.14 25.94
N ARG A 22 -23.05 -10.32 25.01
CA ARG A 22 -24.12 -9.35 25.23
C ARG A 22 -25.19 -9.46 24.15
N ASP A 23 -26.31 -8.76 24.34
CA ASP A 23 -27.36 -8.68 23.34
C ASP A 23 -26.81 -8.22 21.98
N GLY A 24 -27.18 -8.92 20.92
CA GLY A 24 -26.72 -8.67 19.55
C GLY A 24 -25.46 -9.44 19.15
N ALA A 25 -24.82 -10.16 20.09
CA ALA A 25 -23.60 -10.92 19.77
C ALA A 25 -23.85 -11.98 18.69
N ILE A 26 -22.93 -12.05 17.73
CA ILE A 26 -22.83 -13.17 16.80
C ILE A 26 -21.63 -14.01 17.23
N VAL A 27 -21.89 -15.28 17.49
CA VAL A 27 -20.92 -16.27 18.00
C VAL A 27 -20.53 -17.22 16.87
N GLN A 28 -19.26 -17.63 16.83
CA GLN A 28 -18.75 -18.50 15.78
C GLN A 28 -19.47 -19.84 15.77
N ARG A 29 -20.13 -20.15 14.65
CA ARG A 29 -20.76 -21.44 14.38
C ARG A 29 -19.72 -22.53 14.15
N ASN A 30 -20.14 -23.79 14.26
CA ASN A 30 -19.31 -24.98 14.00
C ASN A 30 -18.03 -25.06 14.84
N ALA A 31 -18.00 -24.37 15.99
CA ALA A 31 -16.93 -24.42 16.97
C ALA A 31 -17.52 -24.51 18.38
N PRO A 32 -16.83 -25.14 19.35
CA PRO A 32 -17.26 -25.13 20.74
C PRO A 32 -17.44 -23.71 21.28
N VAL A 33 -18.47 -23.50 22.10
CA VAL A 33 -18.84 -22.17 22.60
C VAL A 33 -18.40 -22.02 24.04
N THR A 34 -17.28 -21.31 24.25
CA THR A 34 -16.71 -21.04 25.57
C THR A 34 -17.36 -19.81 26.20
N VAL A 35 -18.34 -20.00 27.07
CA VAL A 35 -18.99 -18.91 27.79
C VAL A 35 -18.27 -18.65 29.11
N ARG A 36 -17.88 -17.40 29.33
CA ARG A 36 -17.23 -16.94 30.56
C ARG A 36 -18.04 -15.86 31.25
N GLY A 37 -17.82 -15.71 32.54
CA GLY A 37 -18.39 -14.62 33.31
C GLY A 37 -17.95 -14.60 34.75
N TYR A 38 -18.65 -13.80 35.53
CA TYR A 38 -18.39 -13.56 36.94
C TYR A 38 -19.68 -13.75 37.74
N ALA A 39 -19.58 -14.31 38.93
CA ALA A 39 -20.63 -14.35 39.95
C ALA A 39 -19.97 -14.34 41.35
N ALA A 40 -20.75 -14.50 42.42
CA ALA A 40 -20.20 -14.65 43.76
C ALA A 40 -19.16 -15.79 43.80
N ALA A 41 -18.08 -15.63 44.57
CA ALA A 41 -17.01 -16.64 44.66
C ALA A 41 -17.51 -17.96 45.27
N SER A 42 -17.04 -19.10 44.74
CA SER A 42 -17.48 -20.45 45.13
C SER A 42 -19.00 -20.66 45.03
N ALA A 43 -19.63 -20.05 44.04
CA ALA A 43 -21.06 -20.18 43.77
C ALA A 43 -21.28 -21.20 42.65
N ALA A 44 -22.27 -22.08 42.83
CA ALA A 44 -22.76 -22.93 41.76
C ALA A 44 -23.45 -22.09 40.69
N VAL A 45 -22.99 -22.22 39.44
CA VAL A 45 -23.51 -21.51 38.27
C VAL A 45 -24.18 -22.51 37.33
N LYS A 46 -25.42 -22.23 36.94
CA LYS A 46 -26.13 -22.95 35.89
C LYS A 46 -26.22 -22.08 34.65
N CYS A 47 -25.64 -22.53 33.55
CA CYS A 47 -25.71 -21.86 32.26
C CYS A 47 -26.64 -22.64 31.31
N VAL A 48 -27.51 -21.93 30.59
CA VAL A 48 -28.43 -22.51 29.61
C VAL A 48 -28.31 -21.75 28.31
N LEU A 49 -28.08 -22.49 27.22
CA LEU A 49 -28.17 -21.99 25.86
C LEU A 49 -29.43 -22.58 25.21
N SER A 50 -30.36 -21.72 24.80
CA SER A 50 -31.63 -22.16 24.22
C SER A 50 -32.03 -21.33 23.00
N GLY A 51 -32.42 -21.98 21.91
CA GLY A 51 -32.86 -21.36 20.66
C GLY A 51 -33.09 -22.43 19.58
N GLY A 52 -34.03 -22.20 18.68
CA GLY A 52 -34.44 -23.21 17.70
C GLY A 52 -34.82 -24.53 18.36
N ASN A 53 -34.23 -25.64 17.90
CA ASN A 53 -34.39 -26.98 18.47
C ASN A 53 -33.35 -27.33 19.55
N ILE A 54 -32.50 -26.38 19.96
CA ILE A 54 -31.40 -26.61 20.90
C ILE A 54 -31.78 -26.06 22.26
N ARG A 55 -31.62 -26.90 23.30
CA ARG A 55 -31.61 -26.48 24.70
C ARG A 55 -30.53 -27.26 25.44
N ALA A 56 -29.40 -26.62 25.69
CA ALA A 56 -28.28 -27.21 26.40
C ALA A 56 -28.13 -26.56 27.79
N GLU A 57 -27.93 -27.39 28.82
CA GLU A 57 -27.63 -26.95 30.19
C GLU A 57 -26.23 -27.43 30.57
N LYS A 58 -25.42 -26.53 31.15
CA LYS A 58 -24.13 -26.84 31.75
C LYS A 58 -24.09 -26.24 33.15
N ARG A 59 -23.40 -26.90 34.07
CA ARG A 59 -23.19 -26.43 35.43
C ARG A 59 -21.70 -26.35 35.73
N THR A 60 -21.31 -25.37 36.50
CA THR A 60 -19.93 -25.13 36.93
C THR A 60 -19.94 -24.43 38.29
N GLU A 61 -18.77 -24.21 38.87
CA GLU A 61 -18.60 -23.41 40.07
C GLU A 61 -17.66 -22.24 39.76
N THR A 62 -17.93 -21.07 40.35
CA THR A 62 -16.97 -19.97 40.26
C THR A 62 -15.71 -20.26 41.06
N ASP A 63 -14.55 -19.84 40.54
CA ASP A 63 -13.31 -19.90 41.30
C ASP A 63 -13.27 -18.89 42.48
N GLY A 64 -12.16 -18.88 43.22
CA GLY A 64 -11.97 -17.95 44.34
C GLY A 64 -11.98 -16.47 43.97
N LYS A 65 -11.89 -16.13 42.67
CA LYS A 65 -12.02 -14.77 42.12
C LYS A 65 -13.43 -14.50 41.56
N GLY A 66 -14.36 -15.44 41.70
CA GLY A 66 -15.73 -15.34 41.20
C GLY A 66 -15.88 -15.64 39.71
N ARG A 67 -14.88 -16.23 39.04
CA ARG A 67 -14.91 -16.49 37.59
C ARG A 67 -15.54 -17.84 37.29
N PHE A 68 -16.42 -17.91 36.30
CA PHE A 68 -16.94 -19.17 35.77
C PHE A 68 -16.65 -19.32 34.28
N GLU A 69 -16.50 -20.56 33.85
CA GLU A 69 -16.40 -20.96 32.45
C GLU A 69 -17.26 -22.19 32.21
N VAL A 70 -17.99 -22.22 31.09
CA VAL A 70 -18.68 -23.39 30.57
C VAL A 70 -18.42 -23.51 29.08
N VAL A 71 -18.35 -24.74 28.58
CA VAL A 71 -18.23 -25.02 27.14
C VAL A 71 -19.49 -25.73 26.67
N PHE A 72 -20.18 -25.13 25.70
CA PHE A 72 -21.26 -25.78 24.97
C PHE A 72 -20.74 -26.40 23.68
N ASP A 73 -21.44 -27.43 23.21
CA ASP A 73 -21.14 -28.07 21.93
C ASP A 73 -21.34 -27.08 20.77
N ALA A 74 -20.71 -27.39 19.63
CA ALA A 74 -20.79 -26.55 18.45
C ALA A 74 -22.24 -26.43 17.94
N VAL A 75 -22.63 -25.20 17.60
CA VAL A 75 -23.94 -24.89 17.01
C VAL A 75 -23.75 -24.53 15.54
N SER A 76 -24.54 -25.18 14.67
CA SER A 76 -24.53 -24.94 13.22
C SER A 76 -25.75 -24.14 12.72
N ASP A 77 -26.78 -24.01 13.55
CA ASP A 77 -28.01 -23.25 13.25
C ASP A 77 -27.71 -21.75 13.17
N VAL A 78 -27.88 -21.18 11.98
CA VAL A 78 -27.66 -19.76 11.66
C VAL A 78 -28.96 -18.96 11.51
N GLU A 79 -30.11 -19.64 11.53
CA GLU A 79 -31.42 -19.02 11.30
C GLU A 79 -32.06 -18.57 12.61
N SER A 80 -31.90 -19.37 13.67
CA SER A 80 -32.53 -19.10 14.96
C SER A 80 -31.81 -18.02 15.77
N ALA A 81 -32.60 -17.28 16.54
CA ALA A 81 -32.10 -16.50 17.66
C ALA A 81 -31.94 -17.42 18.90
N PHE A 82 -30.90 -17.15 19.70
CA PHE A 82 -30.60 -17.89 20.90
C PHE A 82 -30.61 -16.98 22.12
N VAL A 83 -30.96 -17.54 23.27
CA VAL A 83 -30.79 -16.91 24.57
C VAL A 83 -29.75 -17.72 25.34
N LEU A 84 -28.65 -17.05 25.67
CA LEU A 84 -27.67 -17.52 26.63
C LEU A 84 -28.06 -16.97 28.00
N SER A 85 -28.27 -17.82 29.00
CA SER A 85 -28.61 -17.40 30.36
C SER A 85 -27.72 -18.08 31.38
N ALA A 86 -27.48 -17.40 32.51
CA ALA A 86 -26.77 -17.96 33.64
C ALA A 86 -27.46 -17.56 34.94
N GLU A 87 -27.51 -18.50 35.89
CA GLU A 87 -28.11 -18.33 37.21
C GLU A 87 -27.14 -18.80 38.30
N ALA A 88 -26.95 -17.99 39.34
CA ALA A 88 -26.13 -18.30 40.50
C ALA A 88 -26.61 -17.53 41.74
N GLY A 89 -26.82 -18.23 42.86
CA GLY A 89 -27.16 -17.59 44.14
C GLY A 89 -28.41 -16.69 44.10
N GLY A 90 -29.38 -16.99 43.24
CA GLY A 90 -30.61 -16.21 43.05
C GLY A 90 -30.48 -15.03 42.07
N GLU A 91 -29.29 -14.73 41.56
CA GLU A 91 -29.10 -13.78 40.45
C GLU A 91 -29.23 -14.51 39.11
N LYS A 92 -29.85 -13.85 38.12
CA LYS A 92 -30.00 -14.38 36.75
C LYS A 92 -29.63 -13.30 35.74
N ILE A 93 -28.84 -13.69 34.75
CA ILE A 93 -28.46 -12.85 33.60
C ILE A 93 -28.80 -13.57 32.30
N SER A 94 -29.00 -12.80 31.23
CA SER A 94 -29.20 -13.35 29.89
C SER A 94 -28.68 -12.41 28.79
N ALA A 95 -28.30 -12.99 27.66
CA ALA A 95 -27.93 -12.31 26.44
C ALA A 95 -28.60 -12.97 25.23
N ARG A 96 -29.14 -12.18 24.30
CA ARG A 96 -29.65 -12.60 23.00
C ARG A 96 -28.52 -12.66 22.00
N ILE A 97 -28.24 -13.85 21.48
CA ILE A 97 -27.13 -14.11 20.56
C ILE A 97 -27.61 -14.82 19.30
N ARG A 98 -26.77 -14.83 18.26
CA ARG A 98 -26.94 -15.62 17.05
C ARG A 98 -25.66 -16.37 16.74
N PHE A 99 -25.73 -17.38 15.88
CA PHE A 99 -24.55 -18.07 15.36
C PHE A 99 -24.28 -17.70 13.91
N GLY A 100 -23.02 -17.53 13.58
CA GLY A 100 -22.56 -17.04 12.28
C GLY A 100 -21.05 -17.21 12.11
N ASP A 101 -20.50 -16.64 11.04
CA ASP A 101 -19.05 -16.53 10.90
C ASP A 101 -18.58 -15.24 11.60
N VAL A 102 -17.56 -15.31 12.46
CA VAL A 102 -17.05 -14.17 13.22
C VAL A 102 -15.63 -13.83 12.80
N TYR A 103 -15.37 -12.58 12.44
CA TYR A 103 -14.05 -12.11 12.01
C TYR A 103 -13.43 -11.14 13.01
N LEU A 104 -12.12 -11.24 13.23
CA LEU A 104 -11.36 -10.29 14.04
C LEU A 104 -10.64 -9.30 13.12
N THR A 105 -10.90 -7.99 13.25
CA THR A 105 -10.21 -6.96 12.47
C THR A 105 -9.20 -6.19 13.32
N LEU A 106 -7.94 -6.32 12.92
CA LEU A 106 -6.77 -5.75 13.58
C LEU A 106 -6.07 -4.78 12.64
N GLY A 107 -5.46 -3.74 13.21
CA GLY A 107 -4.67 -2.84 12.40
C GLY A 107 -4.46 -1.47 13.03
N GLN A 108 -4.34 -0.45 12.18
CA GLN A 108 -4.23 0.93 12.63
C GLN A 108 -5.29 1.86 12.01
N SER A 109 -4.92 3.11 11.72
CA SER A 109 -5.80 4.19 11.27
C SER A 109 -6.62 3.85 10.03
N ASN A 110 -6.08 3.08 9.08
CA ASN A 110 -6.82 2.63 7.90
C ASN A 110 -7.95 1.64 8.20
N VAL A 111 -7.85 0.90 9.32
CA VAL A 111 -8.93 0.05 9.85
C VAL A 111 -9.86 0.87 10.73
N SER A 112 -9.35 1.75 11.58
CA SER A 112 -10.18 2.59 12.46
C SER A 112 -10.94 3.70 11.72
N TYR A 113 -10.67 3.89 10.43
CA TYR A 113 -11.33 4.87 9.57
C TYR A 113 -12.83 4.60 9.50
N SER A 114 -13.67 5.55 9.92
CA SER A 114 -15.11 5.33 10.05
C SER A 114 -15.80 5.26 8.68
N LEU A 115 -16.93 4.55 8.63
CA LEU A 115 -17.76 4.45 7.43
C LEU A 115 -18.27 5.83 7.00
N SER A 116 -18.61 6.70 7.94
CA SER A 116 -19.07 8.07 7.71
C SER A 116 -18.06 8.95 6.96
N SER A 117 -16.78 8.61 7.04
CA SER A 117 -15.70 9.34 6.37
C SER A 117 -15.36 8.79 4.98
N THR A 118 -16.04 7.72 4.54
CA THR A 118 -15.87 7.18 3.18
C THR A 118 -16.79 7.88 2.18
N GLU A 119 -16.34 7.95 0.93
CA GLU A 119 -17.07 8.57 -0.18
C GLU A 119 -18.41 7.89 -0.52
N ASP A 120 -18.56 6.61 -0.14
CA ASP A 120 -19.69 5.74 -0.45
C ASP A 120 -20.53 5.37 0.79
N CYS A 121 -20.40 6.15 1.87
CA CYS A 121 -21.07 5.93 3.16
C CYS A 121 -22.56 5.57 3.01
N GLY A 122 -23.32 6.37 2.26
CA GLY A 122 -24.77 6.18 2.11
C GLY A 122 -25.16 4.85 1.44
N GLU A 123 -24.36 4.34 0.52
CA GLU A 123 -24.57 3.00 -0.07
C GLU A 123 -24.34 1.92 0.98
N TRP A 124 -23.22 2.00 1.69
CA TRP A 124 -22.82 0.95 2.63
C TRP A 124 -23.65 0.91 3.90
N VAL A 125 -24.19 2.03 4.36
CA VAL A 125 -25.19 2.03 5.44
C VAL A 125 -26.43 1.25 5.03
N ARG A 126 -26.93 1.43 3.79
CA ARG A 126 -28.07 0.64 3.28
C ARG A 126 -27.74 -0.85 3.18
N ARG A 127 -26.60 -1.18 2.59
CA ARG A 127 -26.16 -2.59 2.45
C ARG A 127 -25.92 -3.25 3.80
N ALA A 128 -25.34 -2.53 4.77
CA ALA A 128 -25.18 -3.02 6.14
C ALA A 128 -26.54 -3.30 6.80
N ALA A 129 -27.56 -2.48 6.56
CA ALA A 129 -28.91 -2.70 7.10
C ALA A 129 -29.64 -3.89 6.48
N GLU A 130 -29.37 -4.18 5.21
CA GLU A 130 -29.88 -5.37 4.49
C GLU A 130 -29.11 -6.65 4.86
N ALA A 131 -27.83 -6.53 5.20
CA ALA A 131 -27.00 -7.64 5.63
C ALA A 131 -27.28 -8.03 7.09
N GLU A 132 -27.16 -9.32 7.40
CA GLU A 132 -27.34 -9.83 8.76
C GLU A 132 -26.02 -9.73 9.55
N ILE A 133 -25.58 -8.50 9.82
CA ILE A 133 -24.31 -8.23 10.49
C ILE A 133 -24.46 -7.66 11.90
N SER A 134 -23.47 -7.94 12.74
CA SER A 134 -23.26 -7.23 14.00
C SER A 134 -21.78 -7.04 14.29
N VAL A 135 -21.40 -5.85 14.76
CA VAL A 135 -20.01 -5.47 15.04
C VAL A 135 -19.83 -5.12 16.51
N LEU A 136 -18.94 -5.83 17.20
CA LEU A 136 -18.41 -5.43 18.49
C LEU A 136 -17.26 -4.46 18.26
N ASP A 137 -17.56 -3.18 18.42
CA ASP A 137 -16.57 -2.12 18.27
C ASP A 137 -15.83 -1.88 19.61
N LEU A 138 -14.50 -1.93 19.56
CA LEU A 138 -13.62 -1.61 20.69
C LEU A 138 -12.89 -0.28 20.41
N PRO A 139 -13.61 0.86 20.34
CA PRO A 139 -13.01 2.13 19.96
C PRO A 139 -12.08 2.66 21.05
N GLU A 140 -11.17 3.54 20.65
CA GLU A 140 -10.38 4.36 21.58
C GLU A 140 -11.00 5.75 21.67
N LEU A 141 -10.60 6.52 22.69
CA LEU A 141 -10.90 7.95 22.71
C LEU A 141 -10.25 8.62 21.48
N PRO A 142 -10.89 9.63 20.86
CA PRO A 142 -10.39 10.24 19.63
C PRO A 142 -8.96 10.77 19.80
N TYR A 143 -8.16 10.69 18.74
CA TYR A 143 -6.77 11.21 18.69
C TYR A 143 -6.65 12.71 19.05
N PHE A 144 -7.76 13.45 19.01
CA PHE A 144 -7.84 14.86 19.42
C PHE A 144 -8.00 15.06 20.92
N SER A 145 -8.05 14.00 21.73
CA SER A 145 -7.95 14.19 23.18
C SER A 145 -6.51 14.57 23.53
N THR A 146 -6.36 15.67 24.26
CA THR A 146 -5.10 16.02 24.94
C THR A 146 -4.89 15.14 26.18
N GLU A 147 -5.74 14.14 26.39
CA GLU A 147 -5.73 13.27 27.55
C GLU A 147 -4.79 12.09 27.33
N GLU A 148 -3.96 11.81 28.32
CA GLU A 148 -3.08 10.64 28.29
C GLU A 148 -3.91 9.35 28.32
N VAL A 149 -3.76 8.51 27.30
CA VAL A 149 -4.36 7.17 27.27
C VAL A 149 -3.53 6.25 28.15
N THR A 150 -4.09 5.77 29.25
CA THR A 150 -3.45 4.72 30.06
C THR A 150 -3.89 3.34 29.61
N ARG A 151 -2.96 2.39 29.57
CA ARG A 151 -3.21 1.00 29.18
C ARG A 151 -2.85 0.04 30.31
N PRO A 152 -3.51 -1.14 30.38
CA PRO A 152 -3.14 -2.18 31.34
C PRO A 152 -1.75 -2.75 31.01
N ALA A 153 -0.85 -2.70 31.98
CA ALA A 153 0.50 -3.25 31.85
C ALA A 153 0.53 -4.79 31.77
N LEU A 154 -0.55 -5.44 32.24
CA LEU A 154 -0.73 -6.89 32.21
C LEU A 154 -2.01 -7.28 31.44
N PRO A 155 -2.05 -8.47 30.83
CA PRO A 155 -3.23 -8.96 30.12
C PRO A 155 -4.51 -8.90 30.96
N LEU A 156 -5.56 -8.29 30.42
CA LEU A 156 -6.87 -8.29 31.04
C LEU A 156 -7.61 -9.60 30.79
N GLU A 157 -8.38 -10.02 31.79
CA GLU A 157 -9.26 -11.21 31.72
C GLU A 157 -10.61 -10.91 31.06
N ASP A 158 -11.04 -9.64 31.07
CA ASP A 158 -12.28 -9.14 30.48
C ASP A 158 -12.06 -7.67 30.05
N PHE A 159 -12.93 -7.14 29.19
CA PHE A 159 -12.79 -5.78 28.68
C PHE A 159 -12.81 -4.73 29.81
N CYS A 160 -11.96 -3.70 29.67
CA CYS A 160 -11.84 -2.58 30.61
C CYS A 160 -13.09 -1.68 30.67
N ARG A 161 -13.91 -1.71 29.61
CA ARG A 161 -15.11 -0.90 29.41
C ARG A 161 -16.26 -1.78 28.95
N GLU A 162 -17.47 -1.29 29.12
CA GLU A 162 -18.64 -1.93 28.52
C GLU A 162 -18.76 -1.54 27.06
N TYR A 163 -18.53 -2.50 26.17
CA TYR A 163 -18.76 -2.35 24.72
C TYR A 163 -20.11 -2.95 24.34
N SER A 164 -20.68 -2.48 23.23
CA SER A 164 -21.95 -2.97 22.70
C SER A 164 -21.78 -3.53 21.29
N TRP A 165 -22.54 -4.57 20.98
CA TRP A 165 -22.70 -5.01 19.61
C TRP A 165 -23.59 -4.03 18.85
N THR A 166 -23.22 -3.76 17.61
CA THR A 166 -23.89 -2.83 16.71
C THR A 166 -24.42 -3.59 15.52
N SER A 167 -25.73 -3.74 15.41
CA SER A 167 -26.37 -4.28 14.21
C SER A 167 -26.16 -3.33 13.02
N GLY A 168 -26.09 -3.89 11.81
CA GLY A 168 -26.07 -3.09 10.58
C GLY A 168 -27.30 -2.19 10.37
N LYS A 169 -28.40 -2.43 11.10
CA LYS A 169 -29.63 -1.62 11.07
C LYS A 169 -29.60 -0.40 12.00
N GLU A 170 -28.61 -0.30 12.89
CA GLU A 170 -28.49 0.81 13.84
C GLU A 170 -27.73 1.99 13.21
N GLU A 171 -28.20 3.22 13.43
CA GLU A 171 -27.56 4.44 12.89
C GLU A 171 -26.08 4.57 13.26
N LYS A 172 -25.70 4.11 14.45
CA LYS A 172 -24.32 4.14 14.96
C LYS A 172 -23.33 3.32 14.11
N ILE A 173 -23.79 2.43 13.21
CA ILE A 173 -22.93 1.67 12.30
C ILE A 173 -22.07 2.59 11.41
N ALA A 174 -22.57 3.77 11.07
CA ALA A 174 -21.84 4.75 10.27
C ALA A 174 -20.57 5.28 10.98
N GLY A 175 -20.55 5.28 12.32
CA GLY A 175 -19.40 5.70 13.11
C GLY A 175 -18.32 4.63 13.27
N ILE A 176 -18.58 3.39 12.85
CA ILE A 176 -17.67 2.24 13.02
C ILE A 176 -16.74 2.12 11.80
N SER A 177 -15.62 1.42 11.98
CA SER A 177 -14.67 1.00 10.93
C SER A 177 -15.34 0.64 9.60
N ALA A 178 -15.07 1.43 8.56
CA ALA A 178 -15.56 1.20 7.20
C ALA A 178 -15.14 -0.18 6.69
N LEU A 179 -13.85 -0.51 6.81
CA LEU A 179 -13.31 -1.79 6.34
C LEU A 179 -13.98 -2.98 7.02
N THR A 180 -14.25 -2.87 8.32
CA THR A 180 -14.91 -3.93 9.10
C THR A 180 -16.36 -4.12 8.66
N VAL A 181 -17.14 -3.04 8.59
CA VAL A 181 -18.56 -3.08 8.22
C VAL A 181 -18.73 -3.57 6.78
N GLN A 182 -17.98 -3.01 5.83
CA GLN A 182 -18.04 -3.37 4.42
C GLN A 182 -17.66 -4.83 4.20
N THR A 183 -16.61 -5.33 4.87
CA THR A 183 -16.20 -6.74 4.78
C THR A 183 -17.28 -7.66 5.33
N ALA A 184 -17.83 -7.34 6.51
CA ALA A 184 -18.88 -8.17 7.13
C ALA A 184 -20.13 -8.23 6.25
N ALA A 185 -20.58 -7.09 5.72
CA ALA A 185 -21.73 -7.02 4.82
C ALA A 185 -21.51 -7.87 3.57
N LEU A 186 -20.37 -7.70 2.89
CA LEU A 186 -20.03 -8.49 1.69
C LEU A 186 -19.97 -9.99 1.95
N VAL A 187 -19.39 -10.42 3.08
CA VAL A 187 -19.34 -11.84 3.44
C VAL A 187 -20.75 -12.38 3.75
N SER A 188 -21.57 -11.61 4.46
CA SER A 188 -22.95 -11.97 4.78
C SER A 188 -23.79 -12.13 3.50
N GLU A 189 -23.71 -11.17 2.57
CA GLU A 189 -24.38 -11.20 1.27
C GLU A 189 -24.01 -12.46 0.47
N ARG A 190 -22.72 -12.81 0.41
CA ARG A 190 -22.21 -13.95 -0.38
C ARG A 190 -22.57 -15.29 0.21
N LYS A 191 -22.39 -15.44 1.52
CA LYS A 191 -22.62 -16.71 2.21
C LYS A 191 -24.07 -16.88 2.66
N LYS A 192 -24.88 -15.82 2.60
CA LYS A 192 -26.28 -15.76 3.06
C LYS A 192 -26.43 -16.24 4.50
N LEU A 193 -25.56 -15.75 5.39
CA LEU A 193 -25.55 -16.10 6.82
C LEU A 193 -25.21 -14.88 7.68
N PRO A 194 -25.52 -14.91 8.99
CA PRO A 194 -25.12 -13.85 9.91
C PRO A 194 -23.61 -13.74 10.04
N VAL A 195 -23.08 -12.51 10.03
CA VAL A 195 -21.65 -12.25 10.17
C VAL A 195 -21.38 -11.34 11.35
N GLY A 196 -20.59 -11.85 12.31
CA GLY A 196 -20.05 -11.07 13.41
C GLY A 196 -18.69 -10.47 13.04
N ALA A 197 -18.38 -9.29 13.58
CA ALA A 197 -17.02 -8.79 13.56
C ALA A 197 -16.61 -8.19 14.91
N VAL A 198 -15.36 -8.41 15.31
CA VAL A 198 -14.76 -7.73 16.46
C VAL A 198 -13.70 -6.77 15.93
N HIS A 199 -13.93 -5.47 16.12
CA HIS A 199 -13.02 -4.43 15.67
C HIS A 199 -12.10 -4.00 16.81
N ALA A 200 -10.80 -4.22 16.65
CA ALA A 200 -9.79 -3.99 17.69
C ALA A 200 -8.58 -3.18 17.21
N SER A 201 -8.79 -2.22 16.30
CA SER A 201 -7.72 -1.36 15.78
C SER A 201 -7.59 -0.01 16.53
N MET A 202 -6.49 0.72 16.29
CA MET A 202 -6.32 2.11 16.71
C MET A 202 -5.33 2.85 15.79
N GLY A 203 -5.60 4.11 15.48
CA GLY A 203 -4.67 4.97 14.73
C GLY A 203 -3.29 5.11 15.37
N GLY A 204 -2.24 5.17 14.53
CA GLY A 204 -0.86 5.43 14.96
C GLY A 204 -0.15 4.29 15.68
N LEU A 205 -0.72 3.09 15.72
CA LEU A 205 -0.09 1.91 16.29
C LEU A 205 1.09 1.42 15.44
N SER A 206 2.01 0.73 16.13
CA SER A 206 3.03 -0.14 15.55
C SER A 206 2.79 -1.58 16.01
N ILE A 207 3.39 -2.56 15.33
CA ILE A 207 3.06 -3.98 15.50
C ILE A 207 3.33 -4.52 16.91
N GLU A 208 4.34 -4.01 17.61
CA GLU A 208 4.71 -4.37 18.97
C GLU A 208 3.57 -4.18 19.98
N ALA A 209 2.64 -3.25 19.72
CA ALA A 209 1.47 -3.05 20.57
C ALA A 209 0.55 -4.29 20.62
N TYR A 210 0.61 -5.13 19.59
CA TYR A 210 -0.14 -6.38 19.48
C TYR A 210 0.62 -7.61 19.98
N LEU A 211 1.88 -7.51 20.38
CA LEU A 211 2.64 -8.66 20.88
C LEU A 211 2.40 -8.89 22.37
N LYS A 212 2.40 -10.14 22.82
CA LYS A 212 2.57 -10.46 24.25
C LYS A 212 3.93 -9.96 24.73
N HIS A 213 3.97 -9.40 25.94
CA HIS A 213 5.21 -8.86 26.51
C HIS A 213 6.28 -9.95 26.59
N GLU A 214 5.94 -11.09 27.18
CA GLU A 214 6.82 -12.27 27.30
C GLU A 214 7.32 -12.77 25.95
N THR A 215 6.50 -12.71 24.90
CA THR A 215 6.88 -13.13 23.55
C THR A 215 7.88 -12.16 22.95
N ALA A 216 7.68 -10.84 23.11
CA ALA A 216 8.64 -9.85 22.67
C ALA A 216 9.96 -9.92 23.44
N GLU A 217 9.92 -10.10 24.76
CA GLU A 217 11.11 -10.15 25.61
C GLU A 217 11.95 -11.41 25.47
N ALA A 218 11.32 -12.53 25.09
CA ALA A 218 12.04 -13.75 24.74
C ALA A 218 12.99 -13.55 23.55
N ASP A 219 12.74 -12.52 22.73
CA ASP A 219 13.50 -12.20 21.54
C ASP A 219 14.49 -11.04 21.78
N LYS A 220 15.73 -11.40 22.11
CA LYS A 220 16.78 -10.42 22.43
C LYS A 220 17.11 -9.47 21.27
N GLU A 221 16.99 -9.93 20.03
CA GLU A 221 17.23 -9.09 18.85
C GLU A 221 16.12 -8.04 18.73
N LEU A 222 14.87 -8.45 18.88
CA LEU A 222 13.72 -7.54 18.87
C LEU A 222 13.83 -6.52 20.02
N VAL A 223 14.12 -6.95 21.25
CA VAL A 223 14.31 -6.02 22.38
C VAL A 223 15.43 -5.03 22.10
N GLY A 224 16.55 -5.50 21.54
CA GLY A 224 17.66 -4.62 21.13
C GLY A 224 17.23 -3.58 20.11
N PHE A 225 16.47 -3.98 19.09
CA PHE A 225 15.90 -3.09 18.09
C PHE A 225 14.91 -2.09 18.69
N LEU A 226 13.92 -2.56 19.46
CA LEU A 226 12.91 -1.69 20.08
C LEU A 226 13.55 -0.67 21.04
N LYS A 227 14.62 -1.05 21.77
CA LYS A 227 15.41 -0.10 22.56
C LYS A 227 16.12 0.93 21.69
N LYS A 228 16.77 0.48 20.60
CA LYS A 228 17.46 1.36 19.63
C LYS A 228 16.50 2.40 19.03
N VAL A 229 15.26 2.01 18.73
CA VAL A 229 14.26 2.90 18.12
C VAL A 229 13.36 3.62 19.13
N GLY A 230 13.61 3.46 20.43
CA GLY A 230 12.85 4.13 21.50
C GLY A 230 11.40 3.65 21.64
N ARG A 231 11.12 2.38 21.30
CA ARG A 231 9.79 1.76 21.36
C ARG A 231 9.68 0.61 22.37
N TYR A 232 10.76 0.34 23.12
CA TYR A 232 10.74 -0.63 24.22
C TYR A 232 10.42 0.05 25.55
N ASN A 233 9.31 -0.36 26.16
CA ASN A 233 8.96 -0.01 27.54
C ASN A 233 8.73 -1.31 28.33
N PRO A 234 9.51 -1.58 29.39
CA PRO A 234 9.23 -2.70 30.29
C PRO A 234 7.97 -2.42 31.14
N VAL A 235 7.43 -3.47 31.76
CA VAL A 235 6.19 -3.40 32.57
C VAL A 235 6.30 -2.38 33.71
N GLU A 236 7.47 -2.20 34.29
CA GLU A 236 7.70 -1.28 35.42
C GLU A 236 7.58 0.20 35.03
N THR A 237 7.79 0.52 33.76
CA THR A 237 7.70 1.89 33.23
C THR A 237 6.51 2.05 32.28
N TYR A 238 5.47 1.24 32.47
CA TYR A 238 4.25 1.38 31.71
C TYR A 238 3.55 2.70 32.03
N ASN A 239 2.95 3.32 31.02
CA ASN A 239 2.23 4.60 31.10
C ASN A 239 3.08 5.82 31.52
N THR A 240 4.41 5.79 31.32
CA THR A 240 5.31 6.91 31.65
C THR A 240 5.72 7.75 30.43
N ALA A 241 5.15 7.51 29.26
CA ALA A 241 5.49 8.15 27.99
C ALA A 241 4.50 9.27 27.58
N GLY A 242 3.66 9.72 28.51
CA GLY A 242 2.65 10.76 28.30
C GLY A 242 1.71 10.45 27.12
N LEU A 243 1.59 11.38 26.16
CA LEU A 243 0.76 11.20 24.97
C LEU A 243 1.16 10.01 24.09
N ARG A 244 2.35 9.41 24.25
CA ARG A 244 2.78 8.21 23.52
C ARG A 244 2.38 6.90 24.21
N ASN A 245 1.71 6.96 25.35
CA ASN A 245 1.26 5.77 26.08
C ASN A 245 0.38 4.83 25.24
N PHE A 246 -0.29 5.33 24.19
CA PHE A 246 -1.14 4.49 23.36
C PHE A 246 -0.36 3.51 22.44
N THR A 247 0.91 3.79 22.10
CA THR A 247 1.74 2.94 21.21
C THR A 247 2.62 1.94 21.96
N GLN A 248 2.42 1.78 23.27
CA GLN A 248 3.31 0.96 24.10
C GLN A 248 3.26 -0.53 23.70
N LEU A 249 4.43 -1.17 23.79
CA LEU A 249 4.61 -2.61 23.66
C LEU A 249 3.53 -3.36 24.45
N SER A 250 2.81 -4.28 23.79
CA SER A 250 1.74 -5.11 24.37
C SER A 250 0.47 -4.40 24.81
N GLY A 251 0.33 -3.09 24.64
CA GLY A 251 -0.82 -2.35 25.19
C GLY A 251 -2.14 -2.81 24.61
N VAL A 252 -2.20 -2.97 23.28
CA VAL A 252 -3.40 -3.43 22.57
C VAL A 252 -3.63 -4.92 22.79
N TRP A 253 -2.54 -5.71 22.86
CA TRP A 253 -2.64 -7.10 23.25
C TRP A 253 -3.34 -7.25 24.61
N ASN A 254 -2.85 -6.55 25.62
CA ASN A 254 -3.33 -6.67 26.99
C ASN A 254 -4.77 -6.20 27.13
N GLU A 255 -5.14 -5.14 26.43
CA GLU A 255 -6.44 -4.49 26.58
C GLU A 255 -7.54 -5.08 25.69
N LYS A 256 -7.22 -5.41 24.43
CA LYS A 256 -8.22 -5.78 23.42
C LYS A 256 -8.16 -7.22 22.98
N ILE A 257 -6.97 -7.84 22.96
CA ILE A 257 -6.80 -9.22 22.47
C ILE A 257 -6.88 -10.24 23.60
N ALA A 258 -6.27 -9.96 24.76
CA ALA A 258 -6.31 -10.83 25.93
C ALA A 258 -7.73 -11.19 26.39
N PRO A 259 -8.68 -10.23 26.45
CA PRO A 259 -10.07 -10.54 26.80
C PRO A 259 -10.81 -11.46 25.81
N LEU A 260 -10.30 -11.60 24.58
CA LEU A 260 -10.89 -12.45 23.54
C LEU A 260 -10.44 -13.91 23.63
N LYS A 261 -9.55 -14.26 24.56
CA LYS A 261 -9.09 -15.65 24.73
C LYS A 261 -10.27 -16.61 24.83
N GLY A 262 -10.25 -17.70 24.06
CA GLY A 262 -11.33 -18.71 24.08
C GLY A 262 -12.55 -18.39 23.20
N ILE A 263 -12.58 -17.22 22.57
CA ILE A 263 -13.50 -16.92 21.47
C ILE A 263 -12.94 -17.54 20.19
N SER A 264 -13.82 -18.18 19.41
CA SER A 264 -13.47 -18.74 18.09
C SER A 264 -13.77 -17.72 16.98
N PHE A 265 -12.96 -17.73 15.93
CA PHE A 265 -13.10 -16.85 14.77
C PHE A 265 -12.99 -17.64 13.46
N ALA A 266 -13.66 -17.18 12.41
CA ALA A 266 -13.57 -17.73 11.05
C ALA A 266 -12.38 -17.16 10.25
N GLY A 267 -11.84 -16.02 10.68
CA GLY A 267 -10.67 -15.39 10.05
C GLY A 267 -10.25 -14.09 10.73
N ILE A 268 -9.06 -13.61 10.37
CA ILE A 268 -8.44 -12.41 10.91
C ILE A 268 -8.06 -11.47 9.77
N VAL A 269 -8.39 -10.20 9.89
CA VAL A 269 -7.91 -9.12 9.02
C VAL A 269 -6.77 -8.40 9.71
N TRP A 270 -5.68 -8.17 8.99
CA TRP A 270 -4.55 -7.38 9.44
C TRP A 270 -4.21 -6.29 8.42
N TYR A 271 -4.39 -5.03 8.82
CA TYR A 271 -4.00 -3.88 8.02
C TYR A 271 -3.26 -2.87 8.92
N LEU A 272 -1.95 -3.05 9.00
CA LEU A 272 -1.01 -2.18 9.71
C LEU A 272 0.35 -2.25 9.06
N GLY A 273 1.08 -1.14 9.04
CA GLY A 273 2.50 -1.12 8.67
C GLY A 273 3.05 0.28 8.40
N GLU A 274 2.17 1.27 8.29
CA GLU A 274 2.52 2.65 8.01
C GLU A 274 3.48 3.24 9.06
N SER A 275 3.28 2.96 10.35
CA SER A 275 4.18 3.38 11.44
C SER A 275 5.54 2.64 11.46
N SER A 276 5.69 1.60 10.63
CA SER A 276 6.93 0.82 10.45
C SER A 276 7.57 1.05 9.08
N ALA A 277 6.96 1.86 8.19
CA ALA A 277 7.47 2.18 6.86
C ALA A 277 8.63 3.19 6.92
N PHE A 278 9.77 2.77 7.49
CA PHE A 278 10.95 3.61 7.73
C PHE A 278 12.13 3.21 6.83
N ASP A 279 12.75 2.05 7.07
CA ASP A 279 13.88 1.53 6.30
C ASP A 279 13.85 -0.01 6.24
N PHE A 280 14.88 -0.60 5.62
CA PHE A 280 14.97 -2.05 5.47
C PHE A 280 15.13 -2.80 6.80
N GLU A 281 15.82 -2.23 7.79
CA GLU A 281 15.96 -2.86 9.11
C GLU A 281 14.60 -2.94 9.80
N PHE A 282 13.85 -1.83 9.80
CA PHE A 282 12.47 -1.78 10.30
C PHE A 282 11.59 -2.85 9.64
N ALA A 283 11.67 -3.02 8.33
CA ALA A 283 10.86 -4.01 7.64
C ALA A 283 11.23 -5.47 7.98
N ARG A 284 12.52 -5.76 8.23
CA ARG A 284 12.95 -7.08 8.71
C ARG A 284 12.40 -7.38 10.10
N PHE A 285 12.43 -6.40 11.00
CA PHE A 285 11.83 -6.56 12.34
C PHE A 285 10.31 -6.63 12.26
N TYR A 286 9.67 -5.84 11.40
CA TYR A 286 8.24 -5.93 11.15
C TYR A 286 7.82 -7.34 10.67
N LEU A 287 8.55 -7.96 9.74
CA LEU A 287 8.30 -9.36 9.33
C LEU A 287 8.52 -10.34 10.49
N ARG A 288 9.53 -10.11 11.32
CA ARG A 288 9.80 -10.93 12.51
C ARG A 288 8.65 -10.87 13.50
N GLU A 289 8.18 -9.66 13.82
CA GLU A 289 7.06 -9.40 14.71
C GLU A 289 5.74 -9.94 14.14
N LEU A 290 5.52 -9.87 12.82
CA LEU A 290 4.37 -10.49 12.16
C LEU A 290 4.30 -11.99 12.40
N LYS A 291 5.44 -12.69 12.31
CA LYS A 291 5.51 -14.13 12.59
C LYS A 291 5.23 -14.44 14.06
N MET A 292 5.73 -13.61 14.97
CA MET A 292 5.45 -13.75 16.41
C MET A 292 3.97 -13.52 16.72
N LEU A 293 3.38 -12.46 16.16
CA LEU A 293 1.95 -12.15 16.26
C LEU A 293 1.09 -13.29 15.71
N LEU A 294 1.42 -13.81 14.54
CA LEU A 294 0.69 -14.92 13.93
C LEU A 294 0.77 -16.18 14.81
N GLY A 295 1.95 -16.51 15.33
CA GLY A 295 2.15 -17.65 16.24
C GLY A 295 1.30 -17.57 17.52
N GLN A 296 1.29 -16.41 18.18
CA GLN A 296 0.49 -16.23 19.40
C GLN A 296 -1.03 -16.22 19.11
N LEU A 297 -1.47 -15.69 17.97
CA LEU A 297 -2.88 -15.73 17.57
C LEU A 297 -3.31 -17.17 17.25
N ARG A 298 -2.48 -17.93 16.53
CA ARG A 298 -2.74 -19.35 16.24
C ARG A 298 -2.85 -20.20 17.51
N THR A 299 -2.11 -19.86 18.55
CA THR A 299 -2.16 -20.56 19.85
C THR A 299 -3.54 -20.43 20.50
N TRP A 300 -4.27 -19.34 20.26
CA TRP A 300 -5.56 -19.07 20.89
C TRP A 300 -6.76 -19.27 19.97
N PHE A 301 -6.60 -19.00 18.68
CA PHE A 301 -7.70 -18.96 17.71
C PHE A 301 -7.56 -20.02 16.60
N GLY A 302 -6.49 -20.83 16.64
CA GLY A 302 -6.19 -21.85 15.63
C GLY A 302 -5.58 -21.29 14.35
N ASN A 303 -5.24 -22.18 13.41
CA ASN A 303 -4.66 -21.81 12.12
C ASN A 303 -5.74 -21.39 11.11
N ILE A 304 -6.45 -20.31 11.41
CA ILE A 304 -7.53 -19.75 10.59
C ILE A 304 -7.00 -18.78 9.51
N PRO A 305 -7.77 -18.48 8.45
CA PRO A 305 -7.39 -17.52 7.42
C PRO A 305 -6.98 -16.15 7.97
N PHE A 306 -5.82 -15.67 7.55
CA PHE A 306 -5.25 -14.37 7.93
C PHE A 306 -5.06 -13.49 6.67
N ALA A 307 -5.89 -12.47 6.51
CA ALA A 307 -5.82 -11.52 5.40
C ALA A 307 -4.84 -10.37 5.74
N ALA A 308 -3.66 -10.39 5.13
CA ALA A 308 -2.59 -9.42 5.33
C ALA A 308 -2.65 -8.33 4.24
N VAL A 309 -3.11 -7.13 4.59
CA VAL A 309 -3.36 -6.04 3.63
C VAL A 309 -2.12 -5.18 3.44
N HIS A 310 -1.71 -4.98 2.19
CA HIS A 310 -0.67 -4.01 1.82
C HIS A 310 -1.06 -2.61 2.28
N ILE A 311 -0.08 -1.82 2.70
CA ILE A 311 -0.33 -0.45 3.16
C ILE A 311 -0.61 0.50 2.00
N ALA A 312 -1.20 1.67 2.28
CA ALA A 312 -1.56 2.64 1.25
C ALA A 312 -0.30 3.11 0.46
N PRO A 313 -0.39 3.28 -0.87
CA PRO A 313 0.69 3.82 -1.66
C PRO A 313 0.82 5.33 -1.38
N GLU A 314 1.69 5.67 -0.44
CA GLU A 314 1.98 7.03 0.05
C GLU A 314 3.50 7.26 0.03
N TYR A 315 3.94 8.53 0.02
CA TYR A 315 5.35 8.84 0.23
C TYR A 315 5.62 8.91 1.72
N TYR A 316 6.35 7.94 2.24
CA TYR A 316 6.79 7.91 3.64
C TYR A 316 8.18 8.55 3.70
N PRO A 317 8.30 9.84 4.07
CA PRO A 317 9.57 10.58 3.96
C PRO A 317 10.56 10.25 5.10
N TYR A 318 10.40 9.09 5.72
CA TYR A 318 11.17 8.64 6.87
C TYR A 318 12.28 7.68 6.45
N GLY A 319 13.30 7.50 7.32
CA GLY A 319 14.40 6.57 7.07
C GLY A 319 15.06 6.75 5.71
N ASP A 320 15.15 5.67 4.94
CA ASP A 320 15.70 5.67 3.59
C ASP A 320 14.68 6.03 2.50
N ARG A 321 13.43 6.33 2.91
CA ARG A 321 12.28 6.74 2.07
C ARG A 321 11.67 5.61 1.24
N TYR A 322 12.10 4.36 1.43
CA TYR A 322 11.59 3.19 0.70
C TYR A 322 10.76 2.25 1.59
N GLY A 323 10.43 2.67 2.81
CA GLY A 323 9.66 1.90 3.79
C GLY A 323 8.37 1.27 3.25
N TYR A 324 7.64 1.97 2.38
CA TYR A 324 6.45 1.44 1.70
C TYR A 324 6.71 0.12 0.98
N LEU A 325 7.81 0.06 0.22
CA LEU A 325 8.18 -1.10 -0.59
C LEU A 325 8.53 -2.28 0.30
N TYR A 326 9.32 -2.04 1.34
CA TYR A 326 9.77 -3.10 2.23
C TYR A 326 8.63 -3.66 3.09
N ILE A 327 7.68 -2.83 3.53
CA ILE A 327 6.54 -3.29 4.33
C ILE A 327 5.57 -4.11 3.47
N CYS A 328 5.27 -3.67 2.25
CA CYS A 328 4.46 -4.48 1.33
C CYS A 328 5.15 -5.80 0.98
N GLU A 329 6.48 -5.79 0.80
CA GLU A 329 7.27 -7.01 0.61
C GLU A 329 7.23 -7.93 1.84
N ALA A 330 7.34 -7.40 3.07
CA ALA A 330 7.23 -8.17 4.30
C ALA A 330 5.87 -8.88 4.42
N LEU A 331 4.76 -8.18 4.11
CA LEU A 331 3.42 -8.76 4.10
C LEU A 331 3.26 -9.87 3.06
N THR A 332 3.86 -9.71 1.87
CA THR A 332 3.90 -10.76 0.84
C THR A 332 4.74 -11.96 1.30
N ARG A 333 5.90 -11.73 1.92
CA ARG A 333 6.78 -12.78 2.45
C ARG A 333 6.15 -13.58 3.58
N LEU A 334 5.29 -12.95 4.38
CA LEU A 334 4.52 -13.67 5.38
C LEU A 334 3.67 -14.77 4.71
N GLN A 335 2.96 -14.44 3.61
CA GLN A 335 2.20 -15.43 2.82
C GLN A 335 3.08 -16.54 2.24
N GLU A 336 4.32 -16.24 1.86
CA GLU A 336 5.24 -17.23 1.27
C GLU A 336 5.80 -18.20 2.29
N THR A 337 5.87 -17.79 3.56
CA THR A 337 6.51 -18.58 4.62
C THR A 337 5.51 -19.17 5.63
N GLU A 338 4.24 -18.76 5.57
CA GLU A 338 3.22 -19.15 6.54
C GLU A 338 1.94 -19.68 5.86
N GLU A 339 1.38 -20.76 6.42
CA GLU A 339 0.12 -21.32 5.95
C GLU A 339 -1.09 -20.43 6.27
N ASN A 340 -2.15 -20.50 5.47
CA ASN A 340 -3.40 -19.74 5.69
C ASN A 340 -3.23 -18.21 5.81
N VAL A 341 -2.10 -17.67 5.36
CA VAL A 341 -1.90 -16.22 5.18
C VAL A 341 -2.20 -15.86 3.72
N PHE A 342 -2.91 -14.75 3.52
CA PHE A 342 -3.37 -14.27 2.22
C PHE A 342 -3.06 -12.78 2.06
N THR A 343 -2.21 -12.43 1.12
CA THR A 343 -1.85 -11.05 0.80
C THR A 343 -2.99 -10.38 0.06
N VAL A 344 -3.42 -9.20 0.54
CA VAL A 344 -4.38 -8.32 -0.14
C VAL A 344 -3.60 -7.15 -0.72
N PRO A 345 -3.32 -7.13 -2.05
CA PRO A 345 -2.67 -5.99 -2.68
C PRO A 345 -3.60 -4.78 -2.63
N VAL A 346 -3.02 -3.58 -2.65
CA VAL A 346 -3.78 -2.32 -2.73
C VAL A 346 -3.26 -1.36 -3.80
N TYR A 347 -2.07 -1.62 -4.36
CA TYR A 347 -1.37 -0.67 -5.21
C TYR A 347 -2.11 -0.30 -6.51
N ASP A 348 -3.00 -1.19 -6.97
CA ASP A 348 -3.77 -1.02 -8.20
C ASP A 348 -5.19 -0.50 -7.97
N ILE A 349 -5.52 -0.20 -6.72
CA ILE A 349 -6.74 0.49 -6.34
C ILE A 349 -6.44 1.98 -6.42
N ASP A 350 -7.26 2.72 -7.19
CA ASP A 350 -7.17 4.18 -7.30
C ASP A 350 -7.12 4.78 -5.90
N PRO A 351 -6.01 5.39 -5.48
CA PRO A 351 -5.92 5.94 -4.15
C PRO A 351 -6.69 7.26 -4.18
N ARG A 352 -7.89 7.31 -3.56
CA ARG A 352 -8.75 8.51 -3.58
C ARG A 352 -8.79 9.18 -2.23
N TRP A 353 -8.83 10.51 -2.23
CA TRP A 353 -8.86 11.34 -1.03
C TRP A 353 -9.83 12.49 -1.20
N LEU A 354 -10.51 12.84 -0.11
CA LEU A 354 -11.40 13.99 -0.08
C LEU A 354 -10.70 15.13 0.64
N LYS A 355 -10.56 16.28 -0.01
CA LYS A 355 -10.20 17.54 0.65
C LYS A 355 -10.93 18.67 -0.03
N THR A 356 -11.90 19.31 0.63
CA THR A 356 -12.38 20.63 0.15
C THR A 356 -13.12 21.58 1.11
N ASP A 357 -13.54 21.24 2.34
CA ASP A 357 -14.43 22.17 3.08
C ASP A 357 -14.53 22.05 4.62
N GLY A 358 -13.53 21.45 5.30
CA GLY A 358 -13.06 22.02 6.56
C GLY A 358 -13.45 21.38 7.90
N GLU A 359 -13.12 20.10 8.15
CA GLU A 359 -12.83 19.57 9.50
C GLU A 359 -11.94 18.30 9.47
N LEU A 360 -11.53 17.85 10.66
CA LEU A 360 -10.22 17.29 11.02
C LEU A 360 -9.81 15.94 10.36
N TYR A 361 -8.85 16.05 9.43
CA TYR A 361 -7.86 15.02 9.04
C TYR A 361 -8.21 14.03 7.92
N TYR A 362 -8.11 14.51 6.67
CA TYR A 362 -8.03 13.69 5.45
C TYR A 362 -6.60 13.76 4.90
N HIS A 363 -5.74 12.83 5.32
CA HIS A 363 -4.34 12.73 4.87
C HIS A 363 -4.24 11.67 3.76
N PRO A 364 -3.37 11.85 2.75
CA PRO A 364 -3.27 10.89 1.65
C PRO A 364 -2.77 9.47 2.03
N ILE A 365 -2.38 9.30 3.29
CA ILE A 365 -2.09 8.02 3.90
C ILE A 365 -3.37 7.20 4.21
N HIS A 366 -4.54 7.85 4.18
CA HIS A 366 -5.86 7.26 4.46
C HIS A 366 -6.80 7.42 3.24
N PRO A 367 -6.74 6.51 2.24
CA PRO A 367 -7.66 6.56 1.10
C PRO A 367 -9.12 6.40 1.54
N VAL A 368 -10.04 7.20 1.00
CA VAL A 368 -11.47 7.18 1.37
C VAL A 368 -12.24 6.01 0.75
N ASN A 369 -11.74 5.44 -0.35
CA ASN A 369 -12.36 4.35 -1.08
C ASN A 369 -11.97 2.99 -0.48
N LYS A 370 -12.59 2.63 0.65
CA LYS A 370 -12.31 1.37 1.36
C LYS A 370 -12.95 0.14 0.71
N ALA A 371 -14.03 0.32 -0.05
CA ALA A 371 -14.83 -0.76 -0.62
C ALA A 371 -14.04 -1.77 -1.48
N PRO A 372 -13.11 -1.36 -2.37
CA PRO A 372 -12.32 -2.32 -3.14
C PRO A 372 -11.42 -3.20 -2.26
N VAL A 373 -10.86 -2.65 -1.18
CA VAL A 373 -10.06 -3.42 -0.22
C VAL A 373 -10.95 -4.40 0.55
N ALA A 374 -12.10 -3.93 1.05
CA ALA A 374 -13.09 -4.77 1.73
C ALA A 374 -13.57 -5.93 0.83
N LYS A 375 -13.77 -5.68 -0.47
CA LYS A 375 -14.11 -6.70 -1.46
C LYS A 375 -13.05 -7.79 -1.56
N ARG A 376 -11.77 -7.44 -1.60
CA ARG A 376 -10.66 -8.41 -1.67
C ARG A 376 -10.56 -9.25 -0.39
N ILE A 377 -10.79 -8.65 0.77
CA ILE A 377 -10.86 -9.36 2.05
C ILE A 377 -12.06 -10.31 2.07
N ALA A 378 -13.23 -9.84 1.65
CA ALA A 378 -14.42 -10.66 1.54
C ALA A 378 -14.27 -11.77 0.48
N ASP A 379 -13.46 -11.59 -0.57
CA ASP A 379 -13.12 -12.64 -1.53
C ASP A 379 -12.36 -13.77 -0.82
N ILE A 380 -11.43 -13.44 0.08
CA ILE A 380 -10.69 -14.45 0.86
C ILE A 380 -11.62 -15.28 1.75
N PHE A 381 -12.47 -14.60 2.52
CA PHE A 381 -13.33 -15.25 3.52
C PHE A 381 -14.61 -15.84 2.94
N GLY A 382 -15.14 -15.24 1.88
CA GLY A 382 -16.43 -15.54 1.23
C GLY A 382 -16.38 -16.60 0.13
N GLY A 383 -15.21 -17.20 -0.14
CA GLY A 383 -15.07 -18.23 -1.17
C GLY A 383 -14.81 -17.70 -2.58
N GLY A 384 -14.34 -16.45 -2.70
CA GLY A 384 -13.81 -15.88 -3.94
C GLY A 384 -12.30 -16.11 -4.09
N ARG A 385 -11.64 -15.19 -4.78
CA ARG A 385 -10.19 -15.23 -5.02
C ARG A 385 -9.40 -15.03 -3.72
N ARG A 386 -8.61 -16.03 -3.33
CA ARG A 386 -7.77 -16.00 -2.11
C ARG A 386 -6.34 -15.54 -2.33
N ARG A 387 -5.75 -15.87 -3.48
CA ARG A 387 -4.34 -15.57 -3.81
C ARG A 387 -4.25 -14.73 -5.06
N TYR A 388 -3.22 -13.89 -5.14
CA TYR A 388 -2.93 -13.01 -6.27
C TYR A 388 -1.74 -13.54 -7.07
N PRO A 389 -1.66 -13.28 -8.39
CA PRO A 389 -0.53 -13.72 -9.19
C PRO A 389 0.77 -13.22 -8.53
N ARG A 390 1.79 -14.08 -8.44
CA ARG A 390 3.08 -13.73 -7.84
C ARG A 390 4.22 -14.42 -8.56
N ILE A 391 5.36 -13.75 -8.68
CA ILE A 391 6.58 -14.38 -9.18
C ILE A 391 7.07 -15.34 -8.10
N SER A 392 7.08 -16.63 -8.38
CA SER A 392 7.48 -17.68 -7.43
C SER A 392 8.90 -18.19 -7.68
N LYS A 393 9.42 -18.00 -8.90
CA LYS A 393 10.79 -18.37 -9.29
C LYS A 393 11.27 -17.45 -10.40
N VAL A 394 12.56 -17.14 -10.40
CA VAL A 394 13.25 -16.46 -11.50
C VAL A 394 14.44 -17.32 -11.92
N GLU A 395 14.53 -17.59 -13.23
CA GLU A 395 15.67 -18.27 -13.85
C GLU A 395 16.37 -17.29 -14.78
N TYR A 396 17.69 -17.15 -14.60
CA TYR A 396 18.50 -16.32 -15.47
C TYR A 396 19.13 -17.20 -16.54
N LEU A 397 18.74 -16.96 -17.78
CA LEU A 397 19.29 -17.59 -18.98
C LEU A 397 20.13 -16.55 -19.73
N GLU A 398 20.91 -16.98 -20.73
CA GLU A 398 21.78 -16.09 -21.50
C GLU A 398 21.02 -14.83 -21.99
N GLY A 399 21.34 -13.67 -21.39
CA GLY A 399 20.75 -12.37 -21.71
C GLY A 399 19.32 -12.11 -21.22
N LYS A 400 18.68 -13.01 -20.48
CA LYS A 400 17.27 -12.83 -20.05
C LYS A 400 16.91 -13.42 -18.70
N ALA A 401 15.88 -12.86 -18.07
CA ALA A 401 15.22 -13.45 -16.90
C ALA A 401 13.88 -14.09 -17.31
N VAL A 402 13.65 -15.32 -16.85
CA VAL A 402 12.41 -16.07 -17.04
C VAL A 402 11.73 -16.24 -15.68
N CYS A 403 10.59 -15.58 -15.49
CA CYS A 403 9.81 -15.62 -14.26
C CYS A 403 8.70 -16.68 -14.38
N THR A 404 8.62 -17.57 -13.39
CA THR A 404 7.44 -18.41 -13.17
C THR A 404 6.47 -17.65 -12.26
N VAL A 405 5.19 -17.59 -12.66
CA VAL A 405 4.13 -16.89 -11.93
C VAL A 405 3.12 -17.88 -11.41
N SER A 406 3.05 -17.99 -10.09
CA SER A 406 2.04 -18.77 -9.39
C SER A 406 0.74 -17.99 -9.21
N ASP A 407 -0.35 -18.70 -8.93
CA ASP A 407 -1.64 -18.15 -8.51
C ASP A 407 -2.37 -17.27 -9.56
N ALA A 408 -1.89 -17.19 -10.81
CA ALA A 408 -2.57 -16.39 -11.84
C ALA A 408 -4.01 -16.85 -12.12
N GLY A 409 -4.25 -18.17 -12.10
CA GLY A 409 -5.56 -18.81 -12.24
C GLY A 409 -6.34 -19.00 -10.94
N ALA A 410 -5.91 -18.44 -9.81
CA ALA A 410 -6.43 -18.77 -8.47
C ALA A 410 -7.91 -18.42 -8.21
N SER A 411 -8.57 -17.69 -9.11
CA SER A 411 -10.02 -17.42 -9.03
C SER A 411 -10.88 -18.54 -9.60
N GLY A 412 -10.31 -19.51 -10.31
CA GLY A 412 -11.05 -20.57 -11.02
C GLY A 412 -11.73 -20.10 -12.32
N VAL A 413 -11.74 -18.80 -12.61
CA VAL A 413 -12.29 -18.21 -13.85
C VAL A 413 -11.17 -17.61 -14.72
N SER A 414 -9.97 -17.44 -14.18
CA SER A 414 -8.81 -16.92 -14.89
C SER A 414 -8.03 -18.01 -15.62
N ASP A 415 -7.72 -17.79 -16.90
CA ASP A 415 -6.84 -18.64 -17.72
C ASP A 415 -5.33 -18.36 -17.47
N GLY A 416 -5.01 -17.63 -16.40
CA GLY A 416 -3.65 -17.22 -16.04
C GLY A 416 -3.36 -15.77 -16.36
N LEU A 417 -2.11 -15.44 -16.69
CA LEU A 417 -1.65 -14.10 -17.04
C LEU A 417 -2.24 -13.61 -18.34
N LYS A 418 -2.61 -12.33 -18.36
CA LYS A 418 -2.97 -11.64 -19.59
C LYS A 418 -1.73 -11.52 -20.48
N LYS A 419 -1.79 -12.10 -21.68
CA LYS A 419 -0.71 -12.05 -22.67
C LYS A 419 -0.40 -10.61 -23.11
N GLY A 420 0.87 -10.34 -23.44
CA GLY A 420 1.33 -9.07 -23.98
C GLY A 420 2.45 -8.42 -23.18
N LYS A 421 2.80 -7.17 -23.55
CA LYS A 421 3.85 -6.37 -22.91
C LYS A 421 3.51 -6.10 -21.44
N ILE A 422 4.46 -6.36 -20.56
CA ILE A 422 4.38 -6.02 -19.14
C ILE A 422 5.39 -4.91 -18.83
N LEU A 423 4.90 -3.86 -18.17
CA LEU A 423 5.66 -2.69 -17.74
C LEU A 423 6.07 -2.83 -16.27
N GLY A 424 7.15 -2.16 -15.87
CA GLY A 424 7.62 -2.12 -14.49
C GLY A 424 8.68 -3.16 -14.14
N PHE A 425 9.20 -3.92 -15.12
CA PHE A 425 10.34 -4.81 -14.93
C PHE A 425 11.68 -4.07 -15.06
N THR A 426 12.62 -4.42 -14.19
CA THR A 426 14.01 -3.96 -14.26
C THR A 426 14.96 -5.14 -14.05
N LEU A 427 16.16 -5.07 -14.64
CA LEU A 427 17.20 -6.09 -14.51
C LEU A 427 18.52 -5.47 -14.08
N ALA A 428 19.32 -6.19 -13.30
CA ALA A 428 20.71 -5.85 -13.01
C ALA A 428 21.63 -7.07 -13.19
N GLY A 429 22.89 -6.78 -13.49
CA GLY A 429 23.97 -7.77 -13.44
C GLY A 429 24.58 -7.84 -12.03
N LYS A 430 25.79 -8.40 -11.96
CA LYS A 430 26.55 -8.52 -10.69
C LYS A 430 27.00 -7.17 -10.11
N ASP A 431 26.98 -6.11 -10.93
CA ASP A 431 27.27 -4.74 -10.50
C ASP A 431 26.16 -4.11 -9.65
N GLY A 432 24.97 -4.73 -9.61
CA GLY A 432 23.81 -4.23 -8.87
C GLY A 432 23.20 -2.95 -9.46
N LYS A 433 23.57 -2.56 -10.69
CA LYS A 433 22.96 -1.42 -11.39
C LYS A 433 21.77 -1.91 -12.21
N TYR A 434 20.58 -1.45 -11.82
CA TYR A 434 19.34 -1.84 -12.48
C TYR A 434 19.09 -0.99 -13.72
N TYR A 435 18.49 -1.59 -14.75
CA TYR A 435 18.11 -0.96 -16.00
C TYR A 435 16.66 -1.35 -16.36
N PRO A 436 15.93 -0.49 -17.10
CA PRO A 436 14.61 -0.83 -17.61
C PRO A 436 14.67 -2.11 -18.46
N ALA A 437 13.72 -3.02 -18.24
CA ALA A 437 13.62 -4.26 -19.02
C ALA A 437 12.34 -4.30 -19.84
N ARG A 438 12.46 -4.81 -21.07
CA ARG A 438 11.32 -5.19 -21.90
C ARG A 438 10.81 -6.53 -21.40
N ALA A 439 9.57 -6.59 -20.95
CA ALA A 439 8.97 -7.83 -20.48
C ALA A 439 7.65 -8.16 -21.19
N ALA A 440 7.34 -9.44 -21.29
CA ALA A 440 6.07 -9.92 -21.83
C ALA A 440 5.61 -11.22 -21.15
N ALA A 441 4.31 -11.36 -20.94
CA ALA A 441 3.71 -12.66 -20.63
C ALA A 441 3.72 -13.54 -21.87
N VAL A 442 4.59 -14.55 -21.88
CA VAL A 442 4.75 -15.51 -22.99
C VAL A 442 3.88 -16.76 -22.82
N ALA A 443 3.40 -17.02 -21.60
CA ALA A 443 2.44 -18.06 -21.28
C ALA A 443 1.50 -17.63 -20.14
N SER A 444 0.54 -18.48 -19.78
CA SER A 444 -0.40 -18.25 -18.67
C SER A 444 0.27 -18.10 -17.30
N ASP A 445 1.50 -18.58 -17.15
CA ASP A 445 2.26 -18.60 -15.91
C ASP A 445 3.72 -18.13 -16.10
N ARG A 446 4.04 -17.52 -17.24
CA ARG A 446 5.44 -17.19 -17.60
C ARG A 446 5.59 -15.79 -18.13
N VAL A 447 6.55 -15.07 -17.56
CA VAL A 447 7.02 -13.77 -18.04
C VAL A 447 8.49 -13.86 -18.41
N GLU A 448 8.86 -13.32 -19.57
CA GLU A 448 10.27 -13.14 -19.94
C GLU A 448 10.62 -11.66 -19.93
N ALA A 449 11.79 -11.31 -19.39
CA ALA A 449 12.31 -9.95 -19.32
C ALA A 449 13.74 -9.87 -19.85
N VAL A 450 14.02 -8.83 -20.66
CA VAL A 450 15.33 -8.58 -21.30
C VAL A 450 15.68 -7.10 -21.20
N SER A 451 16.95 -6.80 -20.92
CA SER A 451 17.49 -5.42 -20.99
C SER A 451 18.74 -5.40 -21.88
N PRO A 452 18.80 -4.55 -22.92
CA PRO A 452 20.01 -4.40 -23.75
C PRO A 452 21.25 -4.00 -22.96
N ASP A 453 21.07 -3.32 -21.84
CA ASP A 453 22.13 -2.85 -20.95
C ASP A 453 22.68 -3.95 -20.03
N VAL A 454 22.00 -5.11 -19.94
CA VAL A 454 22.35 -6.18 -19.00
C VAL A 454 22.58 -7.49 -19.75
N LYS A 455 23.85 -7.77 -20.08
CA LYS A 455 24.25 -9.00 -20.80
C LYS A 455 24.09 -10.27 -19.95
N GLU A 456 24.41 -10.18 -18.67
CA GLU A 456 24.37 -11.30 -17.71
C GLU A 456 23.46 -10.93 -16.53
N PRO A 457 22.12 -11.01 -16.68
CA PRO A 457 21.22 -10.65 -15.59
C PRO A 457 21.33 -11.65 -14.44
N CYS A 458 21.34 -11.14 -13.20
CA CYS A 458 21.24 -11.96 -12.00
C CYS A 458 20.33 -11.36 -10.92
N MET A 459 19.77 -10.17 -11.17
CA MET A 459 18.76 -9.55 -10.31
C MET A 459 17.61 -8.99 -11.14
N LEU A 460 16.41 -9.01 -10.55
CA LEU A 460 15.18 -8.56 -11.19
C LEU A 460 14.28 -7.86 -10.16
N THR A 461 13.62 -6.79 -10.58
CA THR A 461 12.44 -6.24 -9.89
C THR A 461 11.23 -6.16 -10.81
N TYR A 462 10.04 -6.26 -10.24
CA TYR A 462 8.78 -5.92 -10.88
C TYR A 462 7.94 -5.05 -9.93
N ALA A 463 7.48 -3.89 -10.41
CA ALA A 463 6.65 -2.95 -9.65
C ALA A 463 7.21 -2.59 -8.26
N PHE A 464 8.52 -2.76 -8.04
CA PHE A 464 9.22 -2.42 -6.80
C PHE A 464 9.55 -0.93 -6.80
N MET A 465 8.50 -0.11 -6.79
CA MET A 465 8.59 1.34 -6.84
C MET A 465 7.37 1.94 -6.16
N GLN A 466 7.50 3.19 -5.74
CA GLN A 466 6.35 3.94 -5.28
C GLN A 466 5.46 4.31 -6.47
N TYR A 467 4.14 4.35 -6.29
CA TYR A 467 3.15 4.65 -7.35
C TYR A 467 3.32 3.77 -8.60
N GLN A 468 2.58 2.66 -8.63
CA GLN A 468 2.75 1.61 -9.64
C GLN A 468 1.75 1.77 -10.80
N ASP A 469 1.36 3.01 -11.09
CA ASP A 469 0.27 3.40 -12.00
C ASP A 469 0.34 2.73 -13.37
N PHE A 470 1.55 2.66 -13.92
CA PHE A 470 1.80 2.09 -15.24
C PHE A 470 2.18 0.60 -15.20
N CYS A 471 2.37 0.01 -14.02
CA CYS A 471 2.63 -1.43 -13.89
C CYS A 471 1.34 -2.20 -14.22
N ASN A 472 1.39 -3.02 -15.28
CA ASN A 472 0.20 -3.59 -15.90
C ASN A 472 0.15 -5.13 -15.86
N GLY A 473 1.06 -5.78 -15.13
CA GLY A 473 1.05 -7.24 -14.96
C GLY A 473 -0.22 -7.68 -14.24
N ARG A 474 -1.09 -8.42 -14.94
CA ARG A 474 -2.38 -8.86 -14.42
C ARG A 474 -2.75 -10.26 -14.93
N ALA A 475 -3.54 -10.96 -14.14
CA ALA A 475 -4.29 -12.11 -14.62
C ALA A 475 -5.44 -11.69 -15.56
N THR A 476 -6.01 -12.67 -16.28
CA THR A 476 -7.13 -12.47 -17.22
C THR A 476 -8.40 -11.96 -16.54
N ASP A 477 -8.58 -12.27 -15.24
CA ASP A 477 -9.66 -11.75 -14.39
C ASP A 477 -9.37 -10.35 -13.80
N GLY A 478 -8.25 -9.73 -14.18
CA GLY A 478 -7.83 -8.41 -13.74
C GLY A 478 -7.01 -8.37 -12.44
N ALA A 479 -6.78 -9.52 -11.78
CA ALA A 479 -6.02 -9.54 -10.52
C ALA A 479 -4.56 -9.07 -10.74
N PRO A 480 -4.06 -8.13 -9.93
CA PRO A 480 -2.71 -7.57 -10.07
C PRO A 480 -1.61 -8.55 -9.70
N LEU A 481 -0.55 -8.63 -10.52
CA LEU A 481 0.70 -9.31 -10.15
C LEU A 481 1.33 -8.60 -8.97
N LEU A 482 1.68 -9.33 -7.90
CA LEU A 482 2.27 -8.72 -6.71
C LEU A 482 3.66 -8.11 -7.02
N PRO A 483 4.00 -6.94 -6.43
CA PRO A 483 5.35 -6.40 -6.50
C PRO A 483 6.39 -7.41 -6.01
N PHE A 484 7.56 -7.41 -6.66
CA PHE A 484 8.57 -8.43 -6.44
C PHE A 484 9.99 -7.89 -6.66
N ARG A 485 10.94 -8.45 -5.92
CA ARG A 485 12.37 -8.38 -6.24
C ARG A 485 13.05 -9.70 -5.91
N SER A 486 14.08 -10.05 -6.68
CA SER A 486 14.79 -11.32 -6.53
C SER A 486 15.80 -11.33 -5.38
N VAL A 487 16.24 -10.15 -4.90
CA VAL A 487 17.23 -10.01 -3.83
C VAL A 487 16.63 -9.21 -2.67
N TYR A 488 16.72 -9.74 -1.45
CA TYR A 488 16.15 -9.13 -0.25
C TYR A 488 17.19 -8.34 0.53
N GLU A 489 17.29 -7.07 0.22
CA GLU A 489 18.31 -6.17 0.77
C GLU A 489 17.78 -4.74 0.96
N SER A 490 18.58 -3.83 1.48
CA SER A 490 18.24 -2.41 1.41
C SER A 490 18.34 -1.92 -0.04
N VAL A 491 17.46 -1.01 -0.45
CA VAL A 491 17.61 -0.26 -1.69
C VAL A 491 18.97 0.45 -1.69
N THR A 492 19.75 0.23 -2.73
CA THR A 492 21.04 0.88 -2.96
C THR A 492 20.92 1.94 -4.06
N LYS A 493 21.98 2.73 -4.28
CA LYS A 493 22.03 3.74 -5.37
C LYS A 493 21.78 3.13 -6.75
N GLY A 494 22.08 1.84 -6.95
CA GLY A 494 21.95 1.15 -8.23
C GLY A 494 20.50 0.85 -8.64
N TYR A 495 19.52 0.99 -7.75
CA TYR A 495 18.11 0.72 -8.07
C TYR A 495 17.56 1.71 -9.10
N TYR A 496 16.75 1.18 -10.01
CA TYR A 496 16.00 1.91 -11.02
C TYR A 496 14.52 1.89 -10.66
N PHE A 497 13.96 3.07 -10.39
CA PHE A 497 12.52 3.28 -10.21
C PHE A 497 12.01 3.94 -11.49
N PRO A 498 11.34 3.20 -12.40
CA PRO A 498 11.00 3.72 -13.72
C PRO A 498 10.27 5.07 -13.62
N PRO A 499 10.85 6.18 -14.12
CA PRO A 499 10.16 7.46 -14.11
C PRO A 499 8.92 7.39 -15.01
N ALA A 500 7.82 8.07 -14.63
CA ALA A 500 6.59 8.06 -15.42
C ALA A 500 6.80 8.49 -16.89
N TYR A 501 7.71 9.44 -17.14
CA TYR A 501 8.05 9.92 -18.48
C TYR A 501 8.77 8.88 -19.35
N THR A 502 9.24 7.76 -18.78
CA THR A 502 9.82 6.65 -19.56
C THR A 502 8.78 5.64 -20.04
N THR A 503 7.51 5.82 -19.65
CA THR A 503 6.43 4.95 -20.10
C THR A 503 5.74 5.53 -21.33
N ASP A 504 5.73 4.75 -22.42
CA ASP A 504 5.06 5.08 -23.68
C ASP A 504 3.59 5.51 -23.46
N GLY A 505 3.30 6.78 -23.76
CA GLY A 505 1.94 7.35 -23.68
C GLY A 505 1.41 7.56 -22.26
N ALA A 506 2.26 7.55 -21.24
CA ALA A 506 1.87 7.98 -19.89
C ALA A 506 1.68 9.50 -19.87
N LEU A 507 0.43 9.94 -19.69
CA LEU A 507 0.08 11.37 -19.62
C LEU A 507 -0.10 11.88 -18.19
N ARG A 508 -0.45 11.00 -17.26
CA ARG A 508 -0.71 11.35 -15.87
C ARG A 508 -0.14 10.31 -14.93
N VAL A 509 0.26 10.74 -13.74
CA VAL A 509 0.76 9.90 -12.66
C VAL A 509 0.32 10.47 -11.31
N TYR A 510 0.16 9.62 -10.30
CA TYR A 510 -0.01 10.10 -8.93
C TYR A 510 1.26 10.77 -8.41
N GLU A 511 1.07 11.95 -7.84
CA GLU A 511 2.04 12.66 -7.02
C GLU A 511 1.40 12.89 -5.66
N ASN A 512 2.21 12.81 -4.61
CA ASN A 512 1.78 13.18 -3.26
C ASN A 512 2.83 13.96 -2.50
N CYS A 513 2.42 15.05 -1.87
CA CYS A 513 3.26 15.84 -0.99
C CYS A 513 2.85 15.64 0.47
N PHE A 514 3.76 15.07 1.28
CA PHE A 514 3.62 15.00 2.73
C PHE A 514 3.88 16.40 3.33
N GLY A 515 2.83 17.11 3.73
CA GLY A 515 2.94 18.43 4.35
C GLY A 515 1.79 18.70 5.32
N TRP A 516 2.10 19.24 6.51
CA TRP A 516 1.14 19.48 7.60
C TRP A 516 -0.02 20.42 7.24
N GLN A 517 0.13 21.23 6.19
CA GLN A 517 -0.93 22.13 5.69
C GLN A 517 -1.68 21.56 4.46
N ALA A 518 -1.07 20.61 3.76
CA ALA A 518 -1.43 20.33 2.36
C ALA A 518 -1.09 18.92 1.88
N GLY A 519 -1.29 17.89 2.72
CA GLY A 519 -1.37 16.51 2.24
C GLY A 519 -2.33 16.46 1.06
N THR A 520 -1.79 16.34 -0.14
CA THR A 520 -2.55 16.29 -1.39
C THR A 520 -1.97 15.14 -2.16
N CYS A 521 -2.84 14.26 -2.64
CA CYS A 521 -2.46 13.34 -3.67
C CYS A 521 -3.43 13.47 -4.84
N ARG A 522 -2.87 13.58 -6.03
CA ARG A 522 -3.58 13.96 -7.25
C ARG A 522 -2.86 13.40 -8.46
N LEU A 523 -3.62 13.17 -9.52
CA LEU A 523 -3.06 12.89 -10.84
C LEU A 523 -2.53 14.18 -11.46
N VAL A 524 -1.22 14.24 -11.71
CA VAL A 524 -0.58 15.37 -12.39
C VAL A 524 -0.07 14.99 -13.78
N PRO A 525 0.06 15.97 -14.70
CA PRO A 525 0.63 15.71 -16.03
C PRO A 525 2.09 15.23 -15.95
N VAL A 526 2.39 14.15 -16.68
CA VAL A 526 3.76 13.64 -16.90
C VAL A 526 4.50 14.50 -17.92
N TRP A 527 3.77 15.07 -18.87
CA TRP A 527 4.29 15.91 -19.95
C TRP A 527 3.59 17.26 -19.97
N ARG A 528 4.32 18.30 -20.35
CA ARG A 528 3.83 19.68 -20.48
C ARG A 528 4.37 20.30 -21.77
N SER A 529 3.72 21.36 -22.22
CA SER A 529 4.29 22.23 -23.25
C SER A 529 5.66 22.74 -22.79
N GLY A 530 6.56 23.00 -23.74
CA GLY A 530 7.88 23.56 -23.48
C GLY A 530 7.80 24.89 -22.74
N GLY A 531 8.86 25.33 -22.09
CA GLY A 531 8.84 26.58 -21.32
C GLY A 531 10.20 27.14 -20.99
N ILE A 532 11.28 26.45 -21.33
CA ILE A 532 12.64 26.91 -21.05
C ILE A 532 13.00 28.11 -21.94
N TYR A 533 12.56 28.11 -23.20
CA TYR A 533 12.80 29.16 -24.19
C TYR A 533 11.51 29.89 -24.66
N GLY A 534 10.45 29.88 -23.85
CA GLY A 534 9.15 30.44 -24.25
C GLY A 534 8.48 29.66 -25.39
N ALA A 535 8.80 28.37 -25.52
CA ALA A 535 8.27 27.44 -26.50
C ALA A 535 6.99 26.74 -25.99
N ASP A 536 6.10 27.49 -25.33
CA ASP A 536 4.93 27.00 -24.61
C ASP A 536 3.64 26.90 -25.46
N ASN A 537 3.81 26.93 -26.78
CA ASN A 537 2.77 26.93 -27.81
C ASN A 537 2.31 25.53 -28.29
N ALA A 538 2.61 24.47 -27.55
CA ALA A 538 2.27 23.10 -27.93
C ALA A 538 1.10 22.48 -27.14
N GLU A 539 0.19 21.82 -27.85
CA GLU A 539 -0.79 20.91 -27.27
C GLU A 539 -0.17 19.52 -27.10
N ILE A 540 -0.25 18.98 -25.88
CA ILE A 540 0.32 17.68 -25.54
C ILE A 540 -0.78 16.63 -25.36
N GLY A 541 -0.66 15.53 -26.09
CA GLY A 541 -1.57 14.39 -26.03
C GLY A 541 -0.87 13.04 -26.11
N ALA A 542 -1.63 11.97 -26.32
CA ALA A 542 -1.10 10.65 -26.62
C ALA A 542 -1.91 9.99 -27.74
N GLU A 543 -1.22 9.24 -28.61
CA GLU A 543 -1.82 8.55 -29.74
C GLU A 543 -1.32 7.11 -29.85
N ILE A 544 -2.17 6.24 -30.38
CA ILE A 544 -1.78 4.87 -30.76
C ILE A 544 -1.32 4.92 -32.22
N THR A 545 -0.04 4.64 -32.42
CA THR A 545 0.57 4.49 -33.75
C THR A 545 0.69 3.00 -34.11
N GLU A 546 1.06 2.66 -35.34
CA GLU A 546 1.33 1.28 -35.75
C GLU A 546 2.38 0.60 -34.86
N GLU A 547 3.37 1.36 -34.41
CA GLU A 547 4.42 0.83 -33.53
C GLU A 547 3.99 0.80 -32.05
N GLY A 548 2.84 1.37 -31.68
CA GLY A 548 2.32 1.46 -30.31
C GLY A 548 2.03 2.89 -29.81
N LYS A 549 1.80 3.06 -28.51
CA LYS A 549 1.50 4.36 -27.90
C LYS A 549 2.70 5.31 -28.00
N ALA A 550 2.42 6.57 -28.30
CA ALA A 550 3.39 7.66 -28.32
C ALA A 550 2.78 8.90 -27.68
N VAL A 551 3.63 9.73 -27.09
CA VAL A 551 3.27 11.10 -26.69
C VAL A 551 3.30 11.95 -27.95
N VAL A 552 2.35 12.86 -28.10
CA VAL A 552 2.25 13.71 -29.26
C VAL A 552 2.26 15.18 -28.86
N CYS A 553 3.00 15.97 -29.62
CA CYS A 553 3.17 17.40 -29.46
C CYS A 553 2.68 18.04 -30.76
N THR A 554 1.59 18.80 -30.70
CA THR A 554 1.03 19.54 -31.83
C THR A 554 1.27 21.01 -31.61
N ALA A 555 1.90 21.69 -32.56
CA ALA A 555 2.27 23.10 -32.41
C ALA A 555 2.06 23.88 -33.70
N GLU A 556 1.86 25.19 -33.56
CA GLU A 556 1.87 26.16 -34.66
C GLU A 556 2.95 27.22 -34.38
N PRO A 557 4.24 26.90 -34.60
CA PRO A 557 5.33 27.79 -34.24
C PRO A 557 5.30 29.07 -35.10
N THR A 558 5.56 30.20 -34.46
CA THR A 558 5.55 31.53 -35.09
C THR A 558 6.94 32.16 -35.05
N ALA A 559 7.13 33.23 -35.82
CA ALA A 559 8.37 34.01 -35.76
C ALA A 559 8.65 34.58 -34.36
N GLU A 560 7.61 34.91 -33.57
CA GLU A 560 7.75 35.39 -32.18
C GLU A 560 8.37 34.33 -31.27
N SER A 561 8.02 33.05 -31.47
CA SER A 561 8.63 31.91 -30.78
C SER A 561 9.96 31.46 -31.40
N PHE A 562 10.55 32.23 -32.33
CA PHE A 562 11.70 31.80 -33.16
C PHE A 562 11.47 30.46 -33.88
N PHE A 563 10.21 30.19 -34.23
CA PHE A 563 9.74 28.92 -34.80
C PHE A 563 10.00 27.70 -33.90
N LEU A 564 10.24 27.92 -32.60
CA LEU A 564 10.46 26.87 -31.61
C LEU A 564 9.15 26.39 -31.01
N PHE A 565 9.16 25.12 -30.63
CA PHE A 565 8.13 24.48 -29.81
C PHE A 565 8.79 23.33 -29.05
N GLY A 566 8.21 22.94 -27.91
CA GLY A 566 8.83 21.95 -27.05
C GLY A 566 7.83 21.06 -26.31
N ILE A 567 8.35 19.93 -25.81
CA ILE A 567 7.65 19.08 -24.85
C ILE A 567 8.56 18.77 -23.67
N SER A 568 8.06 18.98 -22.46
CA SER A 568 8.81 18.86 -21.22
C SER A 568 8.29 17.71 -20.35
N PRO A 569 9.14 16.74 -19.95
CA PRO A 569 8.78 15.79 -18.92
C PRO A 569 8.76 16.47 -17.53
N ALA A 570 7.86 16.04 -16.67
CA ALA A 570 7.86 16.43 -15.27
C ALA A 570 8.99 15.70 -14.52
N LEU A 571 10.04 16.44 -14.13
CA LEU A 571 11.18 15.89 -13.37
C LEU A 571 10.97 15.95 -11.85
N CYS A 572 10.36 17.02 -11.34
CA CYS A 572 10.16 17.27 -9.91
C CYS A 572 8.81 16.75 -9.40
N LEU A 573 8.63 15.43 -9.45
CA LEU A 573 7.43 14.78 -8.92
C LEU A 573 7.72 14.19 -7.54
N SER A 574 6.92 14.53 -6.53
CA SER A 574 7.12 14.03 -5.17
C SER A 574 6.93 12.51 -5.08
N GLY A 575 7.90 11.81 -4.50
CA GLY A 575 7.96 10.34 -4.45
C GLY A 575 8.50 9.67 -5.72
N HIS A 576 8.94 10.45 -6.72
CA HIS A 576 9.50 9.91 -7.97
C HIS A 576 10.96 10.34 -8.14
N LYS A 577 11.81 9.42 -8.61
CA LYS A 577 13.20 9.70 -8.94
C LYS A 577 13.33 9.90 -10.45
N HIS A 578 13.89 11.03 -10.89
CA HIS A 578 14.04 11.33 -12.33
C HIS A 578 15.25 10.68 -12.98
N HIS A 579 16.20 10.13 -12.22
CA HIS A 579 17.31 9.29 -12.71
C HIS A 579 18.30 9.90 -13.74
N LEU A 580 18.24 11.20 -14.05
CA LEU A 580 19.16 11.84 -15.01
C LEU A 580 20.65 11.79 -14.59
N ALA A 581 20.91 11.67 -13.29
CA ALA A 581 22.25 11.54 -12.73
C ALA A 581 22.78 10.09 -12.69
N ASP A 582 21.92 9.10 -12.89
CA ASP A 582 22.27 7.68 -12.68
C ASP A 582 22.72 6.96 -13.97
N TYR A 583 22.45 7.55 -15.15
CA TYR A 583 22.73 6.95 -16.46
C TYR A 583 23.46 7.91 -17.40
N LYS A 584 24.09 7.37 -18.43
CA LYS A 584 24.86 8.16 -19.40
C LYS A 584 24.02 8.75 -20.51
N TYR A 585 22.97 8.05 -20.93
CA TYR A 585 22.18 8.42 -22.10
C TYR A 585 20.69 8.41 -21.81
N LEU A 586 20.01 9.41 -22.38
CA LEU A 586 18.57 9.39 -22.58
C LEU A 586 18.31 9.06 -24.05
N ASN A 587 17.78 7.86 -24.29
CA ASN A 587 17.45 7.38 -25.63
C ASN A 587 15.94 7.50 -25.87
N PHE A 588 15.53 7.80 -27.09
CA PHE A 588 14.14 7.99 -27.46
C PHE A 588 13.97 7.87 -28.97
N ARG A 589 12.73 7.77 -29.43
CA ARG A 589 12.38 7.77 -30.85
C ARG A 589 11.43 8.90 -31.18
N LEU A 590 11.69 9.57 -32.29
CA LEU A 590 10.92 10.71 -32.79
C LEU A 590 10.47 10.47 -34.22
N LYS A 591 9.32 11.06 -34.58
CA LYS A 591 8.89 11.28 -35.96
C LYS A 591 8.05 12.55 -36.06
N SER A 592 7.86 13.05 -37.28
CA SER A 592 7.06 14.23 -37.59
C SER A 592 6.17 14.01 -38.80
N ASP A 593 5.02 14.66 -38.89
CA ASP A 593 4.13 14.59 -40.06
C ASP A 593 4.58 15.51 -41.20
N LYS A 594 5.32 16.55 -40.84
CA LYS A 594 5.87 17.56 -41.75
C LYS A 594 7.33 17.83 -41.44
N GLU A 595 7.94 18.68 -42.24
CA GLU A 595 9.31 19.12 -42.04
C GLU A 595 9.50 19.80 -40.67
N ALA A 596 10.26 19.14 -39.80
CA ALA A 596 10.67 19.63 -38.50
C ALA A 596 12.10 19.20 -38.20
N ARG A 597 12.75 19.94 -37.31
CA ARG A 597 14.10 19.64 -36.83
C ARG A 597 14.10 19.47 -35.33
N PHE A 598 14.90 18.54 -34.84
CA PHE A 598 15.15 18.33 -33.42
C PHE A 598 16.46 19.00 -33.03
N LEU A 599 16.37 19.94 -32.10
CA LEU A 599 17.50 20.71 -31.61
C LEU A 599 18.17 20.02 -30.41
N GLY A 600 17.54 19.02 -29.79
CA GLY A 600 18.11 18.32 -28.65
C GLY A 600 17.27 18.47 -27.39
N VAL A 601 17.86 18.07 -26.26
CA VAL A 601 17.23 18.18 -24.95
C VAL A 601 17.95 19.24 -24.14
N VAL A 602 17.20 20.24 -23.70
CA VAL A 602 17.68 21.32 -22.83
C VAL A 602 17.18 21.08 -21.41
N ALA A 603 17.94 21.51 -20.42
CA ALA A 603 17.64 21.34 -19.01
C ALA A 603 17.88 22.62 -18.23
N ARG A 604 17.01 22.89 -17.25
CA ARG A 604 17.15 24.01 -16.31
C ARG A 604 17.48 23.47 -14.93
N SER A 605 18.53 23.99 -14.31
CA SER A 605 18.90 23.68 -12.93
C SER A 605 18.08 24.49 -11.92
N ALA A 606 18.09 24.07 -10.67
CA ALA A 606 17.33 24.70 -9.58
C ALA A 606 17.70 26.18 -9.32
N ASP A 607 18.92 26.60 -9.69
CA ASP A 607 19.40 27.99 -9.63
C ASP A 607 18.99 28.82 -10.86
N GLY A 608 18.36 28.21 -11.86
CA GLY A 608 17.84 28.86 -13.06
C GLY A 608 18.75 28.78 -14.29
N GLU A 609 19.97 28.27 -14.17
CA GLU A 609 20.85 28.11 -15.33
C GLU A 609 20.29 27.10 -16.34
N VAL A 610 20.50 27.37 -17.63
CA VAL A 610 20.02 26.53 -18.74
C VAL A 610 21.19 25.92 -19.49
N PHE A 611 21.08 24.61 -19.73
CA PHE A 611 22.06 23.80 -20.40
C PHE A 611 21.41 23.00 -21.53
N ARG A 612 22.21 22.58 -22.49
CA ARG A 612 21.80 21.66 -23.55
C ARG A 612 22.68 20.42 -23.48
N PHE A 613 22.06 19.24 -23.38
CA PHE A 613 22.79 17.97 -23.47
C PHE A 613 23.35 17.77 -24.87
N ASP A 614 24.51 17.12 -24.99
CA ASP A 614 25.09 16.79 -26.29
C ASP A 614 24.14 15.84 -27.04
N LEU A 615 23.65 16.27 -28.20
CA LEU A 615 22.84 15.43 -29.09
C LEU A 615 23.76 14.44 -29.81
N MET A 616 23.47 13.15 -29.70
CA MET A 616 24.29 12.11 -30.33
C MET A 616 23.79 11.81 -31.75
N ASN A 617 24.71 11.76 -32.71
CA ASN A 617 24.47 11.38 -34.10
C ASN A 617 25.37 10.18 -34.47
N GLY A 618 24.99 8.99 -33.97
CA GLY A 618 25.92 7.87 -33.90
C GLY A 618 26.96 8.13 -32.81
N GLU A 619 28.25 8.01 -33.12
CA GLU A 619 29.34 8.28 -32.17
C GLU A 619 29.70 9.77 -32.05
N ALA A 620 29.23 10.61 -32.97
CA ALA A 620 29.53 12.04 -32.99
C ALA A 620 28.56 12.88 -32.15
N LYS A 621 29.05 14.00 -31.63
CA LYS A 621 28.24 15.05 -30.99
C LYS A 621 27.73 16.01 -32.07
N GLU A 622 26.44 16.30 -32.02
CA GLU A 622 25.74 17.21 -32.91
C GLU A 622 25.35 18.48 -32.16
N TYR A 623 25.84 19.63 -32.63
CA TYR A 623 25.61 20.92 -31.99
C TYR A 623 24.52 21.75 -32.67
N ASP A 624 24.19 21.44 -33.93
CA ASP A 624 23.13 22.14 -34.65
C ASP A 624 21.78 21.47 -34.39
N SER A 625 21.27 20.73 -35.37
CA SER A 625 19.97 20.06 -35.29
C SER A 625 19.90 18.90 -36.27
N LEU A 626 19.10 17.90 -35.93
CA LEU A 626 18.86 16.73 -36.78
C LEU A 626 17.45 16.80 -37.41
N PRO A 627 17.28 16.47 -38.70
CA PRO A 627 15.96 16.44 -39.31
C PRO A 627 15.09 15.30 -38.73
N LEU A 628 13.78 15.52 -38.70
CA LEU A 628 12.78 14.48 -38.36
C LEU A 628 12.16 13.89 -39.64
N GLY A 629 12.15 12.56 -39.73
CA GLY A 629 11.42 11.83 -40.76
C GLY A 629 9.94 11.55 -40.41
N CYS A 630 9.21 10.99 -41.38
CA CYS A 630 7.82 10.53 -41.21
C CYS A 630 7.69 9.18 -40.49
N GLU A 631 8.79 8.45 -40.35
CA GLU A 631 8.90 7.20 -39.59
C GLU A 631 9.64 7.42 -38.27
N PHE A 632 9.43 6.55 -37.27
CA PHE A 632 10.14 6.68 -35.99
C PHE A 632 11.62 6.30 -36.13
N GLU A 633 12.49 7.22 -35.74
CA GLU A 633 13.93 7.02 -35.81
C GLU A 633 14.57 7.16 -34.42
N ASP A 634 15.72 6.51 -34.20
CA ASP A 634 16.43 6.47 -32.91
C ASP A 634 17.28 7.73 -32.68
N PHE A 635 17.09 8.39 -31.53
CA PHE A 635 17.84 9.54 -31.04
C PHE A 635 18.38 9.27 -29.64
N SER A 636 19.46 9.96 -29.29
CA SER A 636 20.04 9.91 -27.95
C SER A 636 20.66 11.25 -27.61
N VAL A 637 20.62 11.63 -26.32
CA VAL A 637 21.45 12.70 -25.77
C VAL A 637 22.39 12.13 -24.71
N CYS A 638 23.61 12.67 -24.62
CA CYS A 638 24.54 12.39 -23.53
C CYS A 638 24.13 13.21 -22.31
N LEU A 639 23.84 12.55 -21.19
CA LEU A 639 23.47 13.21 -19.95
C LEU A 639 24.69 13.74 -19.19
N GLU A 640 25.89 13.27 -19.50
CA GLU A 640 27.14 13.62 -18.80
C GLU A 640 27.87 14.81 -19.43
N THR A 641 27.53 15.17 -20.67
CA THR A 641 28.21 16.25 -21.40
C THR A 641 27.22 17.10 -22.17
N GLY A 642 27.56 18.37 -22.36
CA GLY A 642 26.70 19.29 -23.08
C GLY A 642 27.33 20.67 -23.19
N VAL A 643 26.49 21.67 -23.39
CA VAL A 643 26.89 23.08 -23.47
C VAL A 643 26.02 23.94 -22.58
N ARG A 644 26.56 25.07 -22.10
CA ARG A 644 25.81 26.14 -21.46
C ARG A 644 25.19 27.06 -22.53
N GLY A 645 24.30 27.98 -22.14
CA GLY A 645 23.64 28.93 -23.06
C GLY A 645 24.59 29.73 -23.98
N ASP A 646 25.86 29.90 -23.60
CA ASP A 646 26.93 30.52 -24.41
C ASP A 646 27.68 29.53 -25.32
N LEU A 647 27.18 28.30 -25.46
CA LEU A 647 27.77 27.18 -26.19
C LEU A 647 29.13 26.68 -25.64
N ALA A 648 29.52 27.11 -24.44
CA ALA A 648 30.71 26.59 -23.79
C ALA A 648 30.50 25.11 -23.42
N ALA A 649 31.40 24.24 -23.87
CA ALA A 649 31.36 22.81 -23.56
C ALA A 649 31.54 22.57 -22.06
N LEU A 650 30.76 21.64 -21.53
CA LEU A 650 30.71 21.31 -20.11
C LEU A 650 30.55 19.81 -19.89
N GLU A 651 31.22 19.30 -18.87
CA GLU A 651 30.94 17.99 -18.28
C GLU A 651 30.07 18.20 -17.04
N PHE A 652 28.91 17.56 -17.01
CA PHE A 652 27.96 17.67 -15.91
C PHE A 652 28.34 16.68 -14.79
N SER A 653 28.69 17.23 -13.63
CA SER A 653 28.85 16.44 -12.42
C SER A 653 27.55 15.74 -12.02
N GLU A 654 27.65 14.65 -11.25
CA GLU A 654 26.46 13.95 -10.72
C GLU A 654 25.54 14.91 -9.93
N GLU A 655 26.12 15.85 -9.17
CA GLU A 655 25.36 16.80 -8.37
C GLU A 655 24.60 17.82 -9.23
N GLN A 656 25.23 18.34 -10.28
CA GLN A 656 24.54 19.19 -11.25
C GLN A 656 23.36 18.45 -11.91
N ARG A 657 23.55 17.18 -12.27
CA ARG A 657 22.49 16.37 -12.89
C ARG A 657 21.32 16.08 -11.96
N LYS A 658 21.55 16.01 -10.64
CA LYS A 658 20.48 15.93 -9.63
C LYS A 658 19.72 17.24 -9.45
N ASN A 659 20.38 18.37 -9.73
CA ASN A 659 19.78 19.70 -9.58
C ASN A 659 18.97 20.14 -10.79
N PHE A 660 18.85 19.33 -11.86
CA PHE A 660 17.95 19.63 -12.97
C PHE A 660 16.48 19.48 -12.55
N VAL A 661 15.74 20.59 -12.65
CA VAL A 661 14.33 20.68 -12.25
C VAL A 661 13.38 20.69 -13.44
N GLN A 662 13.88 21.02 -14.63
CA GLN A 662 13.14 20.94 -15.89
C GLN A 662 14.03 20.34 -16.97
N ALA A 663 13.41 19.60 -17.89
CA ALA A 663 13.99 19.25 -19.18
C ALA A 663 12.97 19.53 -20.28
N GLU A 664 13.43 19.73 -21.50
CA GLU A 664 12.59 20.02 -22.66
C GLU A 664 13.22 19.43 -23.92
N PHE A 665 12.42 18.65 -24.66
CA PHE A 665 12.75 18.24 -26.02
C PHE A 665 12.39 19.40 -26.94
N LEU A 666 13.40 20.02 -27.55
CA LEU A 666 13.25 21.26 -28.31
C LEU A 666 13.22 20.98 -29.82
N PHE A 667 12.24 21.56 -30.51
CA PHE A 667 12.04 21.39 -31.94
C PHE A 667 11.90 22.73 -32.65
N ARG A 668 12.05 22.71 -33.97
CA ARG A 668 11.82 23.86 -34.85
C ARG A 668 11.06 23.45 -36.11
N ALA A 669 10.04 24.23 -36.49
CA ALA A 669 9.30 24.03 -37.74
C ALA A 669 8.73 25.36 -38.25
N LYS A 670 8.64 25.53 -39.57
CA LYS A 670 8.19 26.79 -40.21
C LYS A 670 6.65 26.97 -40.24
N GLY A 671 5.89 25.99 -39.77
CA GLY A 671 4.43 26.02 -39.78
C GLY A 671 3.82 24.91 -38.93
N PRO A 672 2.48 24.74 -38.97
CA PRO A 672 1.76 23.78 -38.13
C PRO A 672 2.31 22.37 -38.28
N VAL A 673 2.67 21.74 -37.18
CA VAL A 673 3.39 20.46 -37.18
C VAL A 673 2.98 19.59 -36.01
N LYS A 674 3.15 18.28 -36.20
CA LYS A 674 2.93 17.28 -35.17
C LYS A 674 4.15 16.38 -35.03
N VAL A 675 4.67 16.28 -33.82
CA VAL A 675 5.82 15.45 -33.48
C VAL A 675 5.38 14.37 -32.49
N TRP A 676 5.78 13.13 -32.75
CA TRP A 676 5.55 12.01 -31.85
C TRP A 676 6.85 11.60 -31.15
N LEU A 677 6.77 11.39 -29.84
CA LEU A 677 7.85 10.94 -28.97
C LEU A 677 7.48 9.60 -28.32
N ARG A 678 8.39 8.63 -28.36
CA ARG A 678 8.20 7.32 -27.72
C ARG A 678 9.51 6.67 -27.31
N ALA A 679 9.41 5.53 -26.64
CA ALA A 679 10.52 4.68 -26.24
C ALA A 679 11.60 5.42 -25.45
N VAL A 680 11.18 6.42 -24.66
CA VAL A 680 12.05 7.21 -23.80
C VAL A 680 12.62 6.30 -22.73
N THR A 681 13.94 6.13 -22.70
CA THR A 681 14.62 5.17 -21.81
C THR A 681 15.98 5.69 -21.40
N LEU A 682 16.30 5.50 -20.12
CA LEU A 682 17.62 5.74 -19.57
C LEU A 682 18.49 4.50 -19.75
N SER A 683 19.76 4.70 -20.08
CA SER A 683 20.67 3.62 -20.50
C SER A 683 22.12 4.08 -20.42
N ASP A 684 23.06 3.14 -20.34
CA ASP A 684 24.49 3.43 -20.51
C ASP A 684 24.97 3.17 -21.94
N LEU A 685 24.05 2.79 -22.84
CA LEU A 685 24.28 2.59 -24.25
C LEU A 685 23.66 3.74 -25.05
N ASN A 686 24.46 4.30 -25.97
CA ASN A 686 23.97 5.21 -26.99
C ASN A 686 23.29 4.41 -28.11
N ARG A 687 22.02 4.71 -28.38
CA ARG A 687 21.22 4.04 -29.42
C ARG A 687 20.96 4.92 -30.65
N SER A 688 21.52 6.13 -30.70
CA SER A 688 21.41 7.00 -31.87
C SER A 688 22.06 6.34 -33.10
N ARG A 689 21.51 6.63 -34.27
CA ARG A 689 22.08 6.24 -35.57
C ARG A 689 22.69 7.44 -36.25
N ARG A 690 23.74 7.22 -37.05
CA ARG A 690 24.37 8.27 -37.86
C ARG A 690 23.42 8.72 -38.97
N ARG A 691 23.29 10.03 -39.15
CA ARG A 691 22.42 10.71 -40.11
C ARG A 691 23.19 11.80 -40.83
N GLU A 692 22.75 12.09 -42.05
CA GLU A 692 23.23 13.25 -42.80
C GLU A 692 22.81 14.53 -42.08
N THR A 693 23.81 15.34 -41.78
CA THR A 693 23.61 16.69 -41.25
C THR A 693 23.34 17.61 -42.43
N ALA A 694 22.57 18.68 -42.22
CA ALA A 694 22.47 19.70 -43.25
C ALA A 694 23.83 20.41 -43.31
N ALA A 695 24.60 20.17 -44.38
CA ALA A 695 25.77 20.99 -44.70
C ALA A 695 25.28 22.33 -45.26
N GLU A 696 24.76 23.19 -44.40
CA GLU A 696 24.61 24.61 -44.72
C GLU A 696 25.30 25.40 -43.62
N ARG A 697 26.44 26.00 -43.99
CA ARG A 697 26.95 27.20 -43.33
C ARG A 697 25.86 28.26 -43.47
N VAL A 698 24.89 28.24 -42.56
CA VAL A 698 24.05 29.39 -42.31
C VAL A 698 25.01 30.41 -41.71
N GLU A 699 25.27 31.52 -42.42
CA GLU A 699 25.92 32.71 -41.84
C GLU A 699 25.36 32.92 -40.44
N ALA A 700 26.20 33.27 -39.47
CA ALA A 700 25.78 33.52 -38.09
C ALA A 700 24.54 34.43 -38.06
N CYS A 701 23.38 33.80 -38.00
CA CYS A 701 22.09 34.42 -38.08
C CYS A 701 21.59 34.35 -36.64
N GLY A 702 21.11 35.48 -36.10
CA GLY A 702 20.78 35.61 -34.67
C GLY A 702 19.69 34.64 -34.17
N ASP A 703 19.14 33.82 -35.06
CA ASP A 703 18.14 32.77 -34.89
C ASP A 703 18.73 31.36 -34.61
N THR A 704 20.06 31.17 -34.62
CA THR A 704 20.72 29.95 -34.09
C THR A 704 21.21 30.10 -32.66
N GLN A 705 21.31 31.33 -32.15
CA GLN A 705 21.50 31.56 -30.72
C GLN A 705 20.19 31.23 -30.00
N LEU A 706 20.24 30.26 -29.10
CA LEU A 706 19.19 30.09 -28.10
C LEU A 706 19.03 31.43 -27.37
N PRO A 707 17.81 31.98 -27.24
CA PRO A 707 17.63 33.25 -26.55
C PRO A 707 18.22 33.17 -25.15
N GLU A 708 18.83 34.27 -24.66
CA GLU A 708 19.28 34.32 -23.27
C GLU A 708 18.09 33.99 -22.36
N ALA A 709 18.28 33.04 -21.43
CA ALA A 709 17.22 32.60 -20.54
C ALA A 709 16.86 33.73 -19.56
N GLY A 710 15.89 34.56 -19.94
CA GLY A 710 15.39 35.66 -19.12
C GLY A 710 15.05 36.90 -19.91
N SER A 711 13.84 36.93 -20.47
CA SER A 711 13.02 38.15 -20.58
C SER A 711 11.65 37.91 -19.97
#